data_AF-A0A2N9G7T9-F1
#
_entry.id   AF-A0A2N9G7T9-F1
#
_cell.length_a   1.000
_cell.length_b   1.000
_cell.length_c   1.000
_cell.angle_alpha   90.00
_cell.angle_beta   90.00
_cell.angle_gamma   90.00
#
_symmetry.space_group_name_H-M   'P 1'
#
loop_
_entity.id
_entity.type
_entity.pdbx_description
1 polymer ?
#
loop_
_entity_poly.entity_id
_entity_poly.type
_entity_poly.pdbx_seq_one_letter_code
_entity_poly.pdbx_strand_id
1 'polypeptide(L)'
;MDKGLFALMRGPRITHLFFADDSLLFTKATTRDCAKLQEILLLYERASGQQVNRDKTTIFFSKATPTATQSAIKDTLGVPIIKQYEKYLGLSSFVGKNRTACFTQLKERVWSKLMGWKEKLLSQAGREVLIKSIAQAIPTYTMSCFGLPNRLCQDLESMIRKFWWGHGPDKNKICWIKWSSLCCQKDSGGMGFRELQADTKTKCSYAWQSILKARDVIKNGIVWRVGNGKNIKIWKQRWLLEDNHHKVITPIPSILADSIVSELISPQTKQWDASLIDSIFFPYDATAIKSIPLSEGSPEDKPFWLGTSTGQYTVRSGYKFLQVEELKSQPSCSNLKPMERIWKDVWSLQVPKKIQVFMWCTLKDSLPSKLNLKKRHVVADPGCEMCAAPTEDILHALWDCPQAQAAWRGDTRLGEVRRSKFLNFTELWCHVRELEPPFDMEMFSTICWAIWHRRNKVRLKQPVDKADHIPVFAWEYIQEFQSSQEAPLPNPSSRPQAQWRKPTACGFKVNYDGAVFVQTTEAGIGIVVRNASGNPVATLSQKIKFPLSVEATEAMAARRAVRFALELGLIEVEFEGDSCIITEALNGEKYSRAVFGVIIEDAKALAQRLHTYSFHHVKRLGNSVAHALARRAQFCNVPNDRMESVPPNIQHLLFLDAS
;
A
#
# COMPACT_ATOMS: atom_id res chain seq x y z
N MET A 1 3.07 21.74 42.34
CA MET A 1 2.86 20.30 42.04
C MET A 1 4.09 19.80 41.29
N ASP A 2 5.26 19.78 41.94
CA ASP A 2 6.52 19.77 41.20
C ASP A 2 7.34 18.51 41.39
N LYS A 3 6.70 17.32 41.40
CA LYS A 3 7.17 15.89 41.33
C LYS A 3 6.44 15.03 40.26
N GLY A 4 6.94 14.83 39.04
CA GLY A 4 6.35 13.97 37.98
C GLY A 4 7.25 12.78 37.63
N LEU A 5 6.76 11.83 36.85
CA LEU A 5 7.51 10.63 36.43
C LEU A 5 8.51 10.96 35.34
N PHE A 6 9.72 10.43 35.45
CA PHE A 6 10.72 10.52 34.39
C PHE A 6 10.56 9.34 33.44
N ALA A 7 10.34 9.60 32.15
CA ALA A 7 10.27 8.56 31.13
C ALA A 7 11.62 7.81 30.96
N LEU A 8 12.73 8.48 31.24
CA LEU A 8 14.12 8.01 31.21
C LEU A 8 14.93 8.73 32.31
N MET A 9 16.08 8.21 32.75
CA MET A 9 16.94 8.82 33.79
C MET A 9 17.31 10.30 33.55
N ARG A 10 17.15 10.80 32.32
CA ARG A 10 17.29 12.22 31.91
C ARG A 10 16.17 12.70 30.96
N GLY A 11 15.03 12.01 30.95
CA GLY A 11 13.91 12.30 30.05
C GLY A 11 13.02 13.44 30.53
N PRO A 12 12.10 13.92 29.67
CA PRO A 12 11.09 14.89 30.07
C PRO A 12 10.20 14.31 31.17
N ARG A 13 9.71 15.21 32.01
CA ARG A 13 8.92 14.87 33.19
C ARG A 13 7.44 14.84 32.85
N ILE A 14 6.80 13.72 33.13
CA ILE A 14 5.40 13.46 32.83
C ILE A 14 4.59 13.61 34.11
N THR A 15 3.64 14.53 34.13
CA THR A 15 2.71 14.75 35.25
C THR A 15 1.32 14.22 34.96
N HIS A 16 0.96 14.03 33.69
CA HIS A 16 -0.34 13.54 33.26
C HIS A 16 -0.28 12.85 31.89
N LEU A 17 -1.24 11.98 31.62
CA LEU A 17 -1.55 11.43 30.30
C LEU A 17 -3.07 11.48 30.12
N PHE A 18 -3.54 12.13 29.05
CA PHE A 18 -4.96 12.28 28.75
C PHE A 18 -5.28 11.63 27.41
N PHE A 19 -6.36 10.85 27.37
CA PHE A 19 -6.93 10.34 26.14
C PHE A 19 -8.46 10.32 26.28
N ALA A 20 -9.15 11.24 25.58
CA ALA A 20 -10.58 11.47 25.77
C ALA A 20 -10.91 11.67 27.27
N ASP A 21 -11.80 10.86 27.84
CA ASP A 21 -12.17 10.85 29.26
C ASP A 21 -11.18 10.04 30.13
N ASP A 22 -10.37 9.15 29.54
CA ASP A 22 -9.39 8.32 30.25
C ASP A 22 -8.13 9.13 30.62
N SER A 23 -8.09 9.56 31.88
CA SER A 23 -7.03 10.41 32.42
C SER A 23 -6.16 9.70 33.46
N LEU A 24 -4.83 9.80 33.30
CA LEU A 24 -3.84 9.39 34.28
C LEU A 24 -3.14 10.62 34.84
N LEU A 25 -3.17 10.75 36.16
CA LEU A 25 -2.53 11.84 36.89
C LEU A 25 -1.41 11.28 37.78
N PHE A 26 -0.22 11.87 37.67
CA PHE A 26 0.94 11.47 38.44
C PHE A 26 1.27 12.54 39.48
N THR A 27 1.18 12.16 40.75
CA THR A 27 1.47 13.05 41.88
C THR A 27 2.29 12.33 42.94
N LYS A 28 2.93 13.09 43.83
CA LYS A 28 3.62 12.53 44.98
C LYS A 28 2.57 11.98 45.95
N ALA A 29 2.84 10.81 46.53
CA ALA A 29 1.97 10.20 47.52
C ALA A 29 2.05 10.93 48.87
N THR A 30 1.52 12.15 48.94
CA THR A 30 1.30 12.90 50.18
C THR A 30 -0.17 13.31 50.27
N THR A 31 -0.69 13.38 51.50
CA THR A 31 -2.08 13.80 51.75
C THR A 31 -2.34 15.21 51.23
N ARG A 32 -1.36 16.13 51.38
CA ARG A 32 -1.44 17.50 50.86
C ARG A 32 -1.58 17.56 49.33
N ASP A 33 -0.76 16.80 48.61
CA ASP A 33 -0.79 16.82 47.14
C ASP A 33 -2.07 16.17 46.60
N CYS A 34 -2.54 15.10 47.25
CA CYS A 34 -3.80 14.45 46.92
C CYS A 34 -5.03 15.36 47.21
N ALA A 35 -5.03 16.07 48.33
CA ALA A 35 -6.09 17.04 48.64
C ALA A 35 -6.15 18.18 47.62
N LYS A 36 -4.98 18.70 47.20
CA LYS A 36 -4.92 19.74 46.15
C LYS A 36 -5.42 19.20 44.80
N LEU A 37 -5.11 17.96 44.47
CA LEU A 37 -5.62 17.31 43.26
C LEU A 37 -7.15 17.24 43.26
N GLN A 38 -7.74 16.84 44.39
CA GLN A 38 -9.19 16.79 44.56
C GLN A 38 -9.84 18.16 44.45
N GLU A 39 -9.23 19.20 45.04
CA GLU A 39 -9.70 20.58 44.91
C GLU A 39 -9.74 21.04 43.44
N ILE A 40 -8.71 20.70 42.66
CA ILE A 40 -8.64 21.03 41.23
C ILE A 40 -9.70 20.27 40.43
N LEU A 41 -9.91 18.98 40.72
CA LEU A 41 -10.97 18.20 40.07
C LEU A 41 -12.35 18.77 40.38
N LEU A 42 -12.63 19.14 41.64
CA LEU A 42 -13.89 19.78 42.03
C LEU A 42 -14.08 21.16 41.38
N LEU A 43 -13.00 21.92 41.19
CA LEU A 43 -13.06 23.18 40.45
C LEU A 43 -13.42 22.94 38.98
N TYR A 44 -12.79 21.94 38.36
CA TYR A 44 -13.08 21.54 36.99
C TYR A 44 -14.53 21.05 36.82
N GLU A 45 -15.03 20.21 37.72
CA GLU A 45 -16.41 19.72 37.67
C GLU A 45 -17.41 20.89 37.72
N ARG A 46 -17.18 21.86 38.63
CA ARG A 46 -18.03 23.05 38.75
C ARG A 46 -17.96 23.96 37.52
N ALA A 47 -16.78 24.14 36.94
CA ALA A 47 -16.59 25.03 35.79
C ALA A 47 -17.09 24.43 34.47
N SER A 48 -16.93 23.11 34.29
CA SER A 48 -17.27 22.41 33.04
C SER A 48 -18.68 21.80 33.02
N GLY A 49 -19.29 21.58 34.20
CA GLY A 49 -20.53 20.82 34.34
C GLY A 49 -20.36 19.30 34.18
N GLN A 50 -19.13 18.80 33.99
CA GLN A 50 -18.82 17.37 33.93
C GLN A 50 -18.53 16.81 35.33
N GLN A 51 -18.62 15.48 35.50
CA GLN A 51 -18.36 14.81 36.78
C GLN A 51 -17.34 13.68 36.62
N VAL A 52 -16.46 13.54 37.60
CA VAL A 52 -15.50 12.44 37.69
C VAL A 52 -16.23 11.17 38.12
N ASN A 53 -16.15 10.13 37.29
CA ASN A 53 -16.71 8.83 37.61
C ASN A 53 -15.87 8.13 38.71
N ARG A 54 -16.36 8.18 39.95
CA ARG A 54 -15.68 7.60 41.12
C ARG A 54 -15.61 6.07 41.07
N ASP A 55 -16.55 5.40 40.41
CA ASP A 55 -16.57 3.94 40.26
C ASP A 55 -15.46 3.44 39.34
N LYS A 56 -15.09 4.23 38.33
CA LYS A 56 -13.98 3.95 37.42
C LYS A 56 -12.63 4.47 37.92
N THR A 57 -12.63 5.44 38.83
CA THR A 57 -11.41 6.07 39.33
C THR A 57 -10.70 5.15 40.33
N THR A 58 -9.40 4.93 40.12
CA THR A 58 -8.60 4.04 40.97
C THR A 58 -7.26 4.68 41.32
N ILE A 59 -6.69 4.32 42.47
CA ILE A 59 -5.35 4.77 42.90
C ILE A 59 -4.37 3.61 42.87
N PHE A 60 -3.20 3.87 42.31
CA PHE A 60 -2.06 2.96 42.34
C PHE A 60 -0.88 3.63 43.05
N PHE A 61 -0.26 2.91 44.00
CA PHE A 61 0.92 3.37 44.73
C PHE A 61 2.19 2.66 44.28
N SER A 62 3.31 3.37 44.37
CA SER A 62 4.63 2.75 44.19
C SER A 62 4.93 1.78 45.34
N LYS A 63 5.78 0.77 45.10
CA LYS A 63 6.20 -0.18 46.15
C LYS A 63 6.90 0.48 47.35
N ALA A 64 7.40 1.71 47.18
CA ALA A 64 8.11 2.46 48.20
C ALA A 64 7.17 3.29 49.10
N THR A 65 5.86 3.30 48.85
CA THR A 65 4.90 4.10 49.62
C THR A 65 4.47 3.34 50.89
N PRO A 66 4.67 3.88 52.11
CA PRO A 66 4.27 3.22 53.36
C PRO A 66 2.75 2.97 53.45
N THR A 67 2.33 1.84 54.03
CA THR A 67 0.92 1.45 54.15
C THR A 67 0.07 2.50 54.88
N ALA A 68 0.61 3.12 55.93
CA ALA A 68 -0.06 4.19 56.66
C ALA A 68 -0.41 5.39 55.75
N THR A 69 0.50 5.76 54.86
CA THR A 69 0.29 6.83 53.87
C THR A 69 -0.73 6.42 52.81
N GLN A 70 -0.73 5.15 52.38
CA GLN A 70 -1.70 4.63 51.42
C GLN A 70 -3.13 4.69 51.98
N SER A 71 -3.34 4.29 53.24
CA SER A 71 -4.63 4.37 53.90
C SER A 71 -5.10 5.82 54.05
N ALA A 72 -4.24 6.72 54.53
CA ALA A 72 -4.59 8.14 54.68
C ALA A 72 -5.00 8.79 53.34
N ILE A 73 -4.32 8.46 52.25
CA ILE A 73 -4.66 8.97 50.91
C ILE A 73 -5.96 8.35 50.37
N LYS A 74 -6.20 7.06 50.63
CA LYS A 74 -7.44 6.39 50.27
C LYS A 74 -8.64 7.04 50.95
N ASP A 75 -8.52 7.32 52.23
CA ASP A 75 -9.59 7.95 53.02
C ASP A 75 -9.84 9.39 52.55
N THR A 76 -8.78 10.11 52.16
CA THR A 76 -8.88 11.48 51.60
C THR A 76 -9.61 11.49 50.26
N LEU A 77 -9.25 10.60 49.33
CA LEU A 77 -9.74 10.62 47.94
C LEU A 77 -11.02 9.81 47.74
N GLY A 78 -11.36 8.89 48.64
CA GLY A 78 -12.59 8.10 48.61
C GLY A 78 -12.68 7.11 47.45
N VAL A 79 -11.55 6.59 46.96
CA VAL A 79 -11.48 5.71 45.78
C VAL A 79 -10.67 4.44 46.07
N PRO A 80 -10.95 3.31 45.38
CA PRO A 80 -10.29 2.05 45.65
C PRO A 80 -8.79 2.06 45.31
N ILE A 81 -7.98 1.41 46.16
CA ILE A 81 -6.57 1.13 45.90
C ILE A 81 -6.47 -0.16 45.07
N ILE A 82 -5.77 -0.10 43.95
CA ILE A 82 -5.46 -1.28 43.13
C ILE A 82 -4.01 -1.73 43.34
N LYS A 83 -3.79 -3.04 43.45
CA LYS A 83 -2.45 -3.64 43.63
C LYS A 83 -1.62 -3.66 42.35
N GLN A 84 -2.28 -3.72 41.19
CA GLN A 84 -1.67 -3.64 39.87
C GLN A 84 -2.57 -2.77 38.99
N TYR A 85 -1.99 -1.76 38.34
CA TYR A 85 -2.68 -1.02 37.29
C TYR A 85 -2.71 -1.91 36.04
N GLU A 86 -3.84 -2.56 35.79
CA GLU A 86 -3.90 -3.66 34.82
C GLU A 86 -3.88 -3.17 33.37
N LYS A 87 -4.57 -2.06 33.01
CA LYS A 87 -4.70 -1.59 31.62
C LYS A 87 -4.90 -0.08 31.47
N TYR A 88 -4.17 0.55 30.55
CA TYR A 88 -4.47 1.88 29.99
C TYR A 88 -4.60 1.75 28.47
N LEU A 89 -5.71 2.27 27.89
CA LEU A 89 -6.02 2.16 26.46
C LEU A 89 -5.96 0.71 25.91
N GLY A 90 -6.36 -0.25 26.75
CA GLY A 90 -6.37 -1.67 26.39
C GLY A 90 -5.00 -2.36 26.40
N LEU A 91 -3.94 -1.68 26.85
CA LEU A 91 -2.57 -2.21 26.97
C LEU A 91 -2.14 -2.30 28.44
N SER A 92 -1.32 -3.30 28.77
CA SER A 92 -0.83 -3.46 30.15
C SER A 92 0.11 -2.30 30.53
N SER A 93 -0.22 -1.58 31.59
CA SER A 93 0.52 -0.39 32.01
C SER A 93 1.89 -0.70 32.63
N PHE A 94 2.13 -1.94 33.05
CA PHE A 94 3.42 -2.39 33.59
C PHE A 94 3.80 -3.77 33.04
N VAL A 95 4.61 -3.81 31.99
CA VAL A 95 5.26 -5.05 31.54
C VAL A 95 6.43 -5.36 32.48
N GLY A 96 6.14 -6.06 33.57
CA GLY A 96 7.13 -6.49 34.55
C GLY A 96 8.03 -7.64 34.06
N LYS A 97 8.69 -8.35 35.00
CA LYS A 97 9.56 -9.49 34.67
C LYS A 97 8.79 -10.69 34.06
N ASN A 98 7.51 -10.87 34.39
CA ASN A 98 6.68 -11.97 33.87
C ASN A 98 5.91 -11.56 32.61
N ARG A 99 6.62 -11.58 31.48
CA ARG A 99 6.11 -11.13 30.16
C ARG A 99 4.95 -11.97 29.64
N THR A 100 4.91 -13.27 29.95
CA THR A 100 3.90 -14.20 29.43
C THR A 100 2.53 -13.92 30.05
N ALA A 101 2.48 -13.65 31.37
CA ALA A 101 1.23 -13.35 32.08
C ALA A 101 0.58 -12.04 31.60
N CYS A 102 1.38 -11.01 31.28
CA CYS A 102 0.89 -9.72 30.77
C CYS A 102 0.12 -9.82 29.44
N PHE A 103 0.40 -10.85 28.63
CA PHE A 103 -0.18 -10.99 27.29
C PHE A 103 -1.09 -12.22 27.14
N THR A 104 -1.38 -12.95 28.21
CA THR A 104 -2.36 -14.06 28.18
C THR A 104 -3.73 -13.57 27.71
N GLN A 105 -4.16 -12.40 28.20
CA GLN A 105 -5.43 -11.78 27.80
C GLN A 105 -5.46 -11.40 26.32
N LEU A 106 -4.30 -11.11 25.70
CA LEU A 106 -4.22 -10.88 24.26
C LEU A 106 -4.54 -12.16 23.49
N LYS A 107 -3.95 -13.28 23.92
CA LYS A 107 -4.22 -14.62 23.36
C LYS A 107 -5.70 -14.98 23.49
N GLU A 108 -6.28 -14.78 24.67
CA GLU A 108 -7.70 -15.07 24.94
C GLU A 108 -8.65 -14.25 24.08
N ARG A 109 -8.37 -12.94 23.87
CA ARG A 109 -9.17 -12.09 23.00
C ARG A 109 -9.18 -12.57 21.55
N VAL A 110 -8.02 -12.94 21.02
CA VAL A 110 -7.92 -13.51 19.67
C VAL A 110 -8.64 -14.85 19.62
N TRP A 111 -8.45 -15.72 20.61
CA TRP A 111 -9.11 -17.03 20.70
C TRP A 111 -10.64 -16.93 20.71
N SER A 112 -11.19 -16.06 21.56
CA SER A 112 -12.64 -15.83 21.68
C SER A 112 -13.26 -15.41 20.35
N LYS A 113 -12.60 -14.49 19.61
CA LYS A 113 -13.07 -14.09 18.27
C LYS A 113 -13.02 -15.24 17.27
N LEU A 114 -11.93 -16.00 17.24
CA LEU A 114 -11.79 -17.15 16.33
C LEU A 114 -12.84 -18.24 16.61
N MET A 115 -13.13 -18.54 17.87
CA MET A 115 -14.15 -19.52 18.25
C MET A 115 -15.55 -19.06 17.85
N GLY A 116 -15.93 -17.82 18.16
CA GLY A 116 -17.23 -17.27 17.77
C GLY A 116 -17.43 -17.18 16.24
N TRP A 117 -16.36 -17.14 15.44
CA TRP A 117 -16.47 -17.23 13.98
C TRP A 117 -16.46 -18.67 13.45
N LYS A 118 -15.84 -19.60 14.18
CA LYS A 118 -15.78 -21.01 13.81
C LYS A 118 -17.17 -21.66 13.81
N GLU A 119 -18.08 -21.15 14.63
CA GLU A 119 -19.49 -21.51 14.69
C GLU A 119 -20.30 -20.99 13.48
N LYS A 120 -19.76 -20.05 12.71
CA LYS A 120 -20.43 -19.49 11.52
C LYS A 120 -20.03 -20.25 10.25
N LEU A 121 -20.98 -20.40 9.32
CA LEU A 121 -20.74 -20.95 7.98
C LEU A 121 -19.99 -19.93 7.09
N LEU A 122 -18.68 -19.80 7.33
CA LEU A 122 -17.82 -18.88 6.59
C LEU A 122 -17.07 -19.57 5.47
N SER A 123 -17.12 -18.96 4.27
CA SER A 123 -16.24 -19.31 3.16
C SER A 123 -14.78 -19.03 3.50
N GLN A 124 -13.85 -19.68 2.79
CA GLN A 124 -12.41 -19.44 2.99
C GLN A 124 -12.04 -17.96 2.74
N ALA A 125 -12.63 -17.34 1.71
CA ALA A 125 -12.46 -15.89 1.47
C ALA A 125 -12.99 -15.03 2.63
N GLY A 126 -14.14 -15.37 3.22
CA GLY A 126 -14.68 -14.67 4.40
C GLY A 126 -13.76 -14.77 5.62
N ARG A 127 -13.11 -15.92 5.81
CA ARG A 127 -12.10 -16.11 6.87
C ARG A 127 -10.86 -15.26 6.64
N GLU A 128 -10.42 -15.11 5.39
CA GLU A 128 -9.28 -14.25 5.02
C GLU A 128 -9.50 -12.83 5.53
N VAL A 129 -10.70 -12.29 5.27
CA VAL A 129 -11.10 -10.94 5.66
C VAL A 129 -11.04 -10.79 7.18
N LEU A 130 -11.70 -11.69 7.93
CA LEU A 130 -11.74 -11.62 9.40
C LEU A 130 -10.36 -11.78 10.05
N ILE A 131 -9.51 -12.64 9.49
CA ILE A 131 -8.13 -12.80 9.97
C ILE A 131 -7.38 -11.48 9.85
N LYS A 132 -7.44 -10.85 8.68
CA LYS A 132 -6.69 -9.62 8.39
C LYS A 132 -7.24 -8.42 9.15
N SER A 133 -8.56 -8.23 9.14
CA SER A 133 -9.20 -7.04 9.70
C SER A 133 -9.26 -7.07 11.23
N ILE A 134 -9.30 -8.26 11.84
CA ILE A 134 -9.53 -8.39 13.27
C ILE A 134 -8.45 -9.25 13.95
N ALA A 135 -8.27 -10.52 13.55
CA ALA A 135 -7.40 -11.45 14.30
C ALA A 135 -5.93 -11.00 14.33
N GLN A 136 -5.42 -10.43 13.24
CA GLN A 136 -4.08 -9.86 13.15
C GLN A 136 -4.01 -8.41 13.61
N ALA A 137 -5.12 -7.67 13.55
CA ALA A 137 -5.19 -6.27 14.00
C ALA A 137 -5.09 -6.15 15.53
N ILE A 138 -5.73 -7.06 16.27
CA ILE A 138 -5.70 -7.12 17.75
C ILE A 138 -4.26 -7.15 18.29
N PRO A 139 -3.38 -8.10 17.90
CA PRO A 139 -2.00 -8.09 18.34
C PRO A 139 -1.20 -6.94 17.71
N THR A 140 -1.53 -6.48 16.50
CA THR A 140 -0.84 -5.33 15.88
C THR A 140 -0.93 -4.07 16.76
N TYR A 141 -2.08 -3.80 17.37
CA TYR A 141 -2.25 -2.66 18.27
C TYR A 141 -1.36 -2.77 19.52
N THR A 142 -1.19 -3.97 20.07
CA THR A 142 -0.21 -4.18 21.16
C THR A 142 1.23 -4.06 20.65
N MET A 143 1.48 -4.54 19.42
CA MET A 143 2.78 -4.52 18.75
C MET A 143 3.27 -3.15 18.35
N SER A 144 2.40 -2.14 18.26
CA SER A 144 2.84 -0.76 18.06
C SER A 144 3.66 -0.22 19.23
N CYS A 145 3.48 -0.77 20.43
CA CYS A 145 4.13 -0.32 21.65
C CYS A 145 5.09 -1.35 22.25
N PHE A 146 4.80 -2.65 22.09
CA PHE A 146 5.57 -3.74 22.66
C PHE A 146 5.73 -4.85 21.63
N GLY A 147 6.94 -5.34 21.36
CA GLY A 147 7.04 -6.65 20.70
C GLY A 147 6.23 -7.74 21.45
N LEU A 148 6.05 -8.91 20.85
CA LEU A 148 5.46 -10.03 21.58
C LEU A 148 6.53 -11.10 21.84
N PRO A 149 6.48 -11.83 22.97
CA PRO A 149 7.35 -12.99 23.17
C PRO A 149 7.18 -13.99 22.02
N ASN A 150 8.27 -14.56 21.50
CA ASN A 150 8.22 -15.49 20.35
C ASN A 150 7.22 -16.65 20.56
N ARG A 151 7.15 -17.20 21.78
CA ARG A 151 6.17 -18.26 22.11
C ARG A 151 4.73 -17.80 21.93
N LEU A 152 4.42 -16.55 22.32
CA LEU A 152 3.07 -15.99 22.13
C LEU A 152 2.78 -15.73 20.65
N CYS A 153 3.76 -15.23 19.89
CA CYS A 153 3.62 -15.09 18.43
C CYS A 153 3.30 -16.43 17.78
N GLN A 154 4.06 -17.47 18.11
CA GLN A 154 3.86 -18.83 17.60
C GLN A 154 2.48 -19.39 18.00
N ASP A 155 2.03 -19.14 19.23
CA ASP A 155 0.70 -19.53 19.69
C ASP A 155 -0.41 -18.84 18.89
N LEU A 156 -0.31 -17.52 18.70
CA LEU A 156 -1.26 -16.73 17.93
C LEU A 156 -1.29 -17.15 16.45
N GLU A 157 -0.12 -17.29 15.84
CA GLU A 157 0.03 -17.77 14.45
C GLU A 157 -0.54 -19.17 14.29
N SER A 158 -0.30 -20.07 15.25
CA SER A 158 -0.87 -21.42 15.26
C SER A 158 -2.39 -21.39 15.32
N MET A 159 -2.97 -20.54 16.18
CA MET A 159 -4.43 -20.35 16.27
C MET A 159 -5.03 -19.82 14.97
N ILE A 160 -4.42 -18.78 14.39
CA ILE A 160 -4.87 -18.19 13.11
C ILE A 160 -4.74 -19.20 11.97
N ARG A 161 -3.62 -19.92 11.90
CA ARG A 161 -3.36 -20.95 10.89
C ARG A 161 -4.38 -22.09 10.97
N LYS A 162 -4.71 -22.55 12.18
CA LYS A 162 -5.75 -23.56 12.40
C LYS A 162 -7.13 -23.05 11.99
N PHE A 163 -7.45 -21.79 12.25
CA PHE A 163 -8.72 -21.19 11.80
C PHE A 163 -8.79 -21.01 10.28
N TRP A 164 -7.68 -20.65 9.62
CA TRP A 164 -7.60 -20.50 8.17
C TRP A 164 -7.89 -21.81 7.43
N TRP A 165 -7.27 -22.92 7.86
CA TRP A 165 -7.41 -24.23 7.22
C TRP A 165 -8.56 -25.08 7.79
N GLY A 166 -9.07 -24.74 8.97
CA GLY A 166 -10.10 -25.51 9.67
C GLY A 166 -11.51 -25.28 9.11
N HIS A 167 -12.42 -26.24 9.24
CA HIS A 167 -13.88 -26.05 9.06
C HIS A 167 -14.60 -26.89 10.12
N GLY A 168 -15.54 -26.29 10.87
CA GLY A 168 -16.27 -26.94 11.97
C GLY A 168 -15.47 -27.11 13.28
N PRO A 169 -16.13 -27.52 14.39
CA PRO A 169 -15.60 -27.41 15.76
C PRO A 169 -14.36 -28.24 16.08
N ASP A 170 -14.08 -29.35 15.38
CA ASP A 170 -13.37 -30.44 16.09
C ASP A 170 -12.28 -31.24 15.32
N LYS A 171 -11.64 -30.70 14.28
CA LYS A 171 -10.52 -31.42 13.62
C LYS A 171 -9.31 -30.52 13.31
N ASN A 172 -8.12 -30.98 13.70
CA ASN A 172 -6.84 -30.46 13.19
C ASN A 172 -6.79 -30.73 11.68
N LYS A 173 -6.97 -29.69 10.87
CA LYS A 173 -6.92 -29.79 9.40
C LYS A 173 -5.50 -29.58 8.89
N ILE A 174 -5.21 -30.22 7.77
CA ILE A 174 -3.90 -30.19 7.12
C ILE A 174 -3.61 -28.78 6.63
N CYS A 175 -2.45 -28.27 7.01
CA CYS A 175 -1.95 -27.02 6.48
C CYS A 175 -1.19 -27.27 5.17
N TRP A 176 -1.79 -26.87 4.06
CA TRP A 176 -1.27 -27.16 2.72
C TRP A 176 -0.07 -26.30 2.34
N ILE A 177 -0.04 -25.04 2.79
CA ILE A 177 1.03 -24.08 2.49
C ILE A 177 1.78 -23.69 3.77
N LYS A 178 3.08 -23.44 3.67
CA LYS A 178 3.94 -22.94 4.76
C LYS A 178 3.44 -21.56 5.21
N TRP A 179 3.48 -21.28 6.52
CA TRP A 179 2.97 -20.03 7.08
C TRP A 179 3.67 -18.79 6.49
N SER A 180 5.00 -18.80 6.38
CA SER A 180 5.78 -17.74 5.75
C SER A 180 5.33 -17.42 4.32
N SER A 181 5.00 -18.46 3.52
CA SER A 181 4.46 -18.26 2.17
C SER A 181 3.05 -17.66 2.16
N LEU A 182 2.22 -17.89 3.20
CA LEU A 182 0.93 -17.21 3.35
C LEU A 182 1.09 -15.74 3.74
N CYS A 183 2.20 -15.40 4.40
CA CYS A 183 2.50 -14.03 4.83
C CYS A 183 3.01 -13.13 3.68
N CYS A 184 3.51 -13.71 2.59
CA CYS A 184 3.83 -12.96 1.37
C CYS A 184 2.59 -12.24 0.81
N GLN A 185 2.78 -11.14 0.09
CA GLN A 185 1.68 -10.42 -0.56
C GLN A 185 0.99 -11.25 -1.64
N LYS A 186 -0.25 -10.86 -1.98
CA LYS A 186 -1.05 -11.50 -3.03
C LYS A 186 -0.35 -11.49 -4.38
N ASP A 187 0.32 -10.39 -4.70
CA ASP A 187 1.07 -10.22 -5.96
C ASP A 187 2.30 -11.15 -6.04
N SER A 188 2.83 -11.60 -4.90
CA SER A 188 3.92 -12.59 -4.81
C SER A 188 3.40 -14.00 -4.53
N GLY A 189 2.09 -14.22 -4.62
CA GLY A 189 1.45 -15.54 -4.46
C GLY A 189 1.19 -15.96 -3.02
N GLY A 190 1.30 -15.06 -2.05
CA GLY A 190 0.85 -15.32 -0.68
C GLY A 190 -0.58 -14.82 -0.44
N MET A 191 -1.00 -14.82 0.82
CA MET A 191 -2.30 -14.32 1.24
C MET A 191 -2.23 -12.94 1.89
N GLY A 192 -1.05 -12.37 2.10
CA GLY A 192 -0.85 -11.09 2.78
C GLY A 192 -1.19 -11.14 4.26
N PHE A 193 -1.05 -12.31 4.89
CA PHE A 193 -1.03 -12.44 6.35
C PHE A 193 0.24 -11.81 6.93
N ARG A 194 0.26 -11.51 8.23
CA ARG A 194 1.44 -10.96 8.91
C ARG A 194 2.11 -12.02 9.76
N GLU A 195 3.42 -12.11 9.63
CA GLU A 195 4.27 -12.82 10.59
C GLU A 195 4.47 -11.91 11.81
N LEU A 196 4.23 -12.46 13.01
CA LEU A 196 4.24 -11.73 14.28
C LEU A 196 5.60 -11.84 15.00
N GLN A 197 6.51 -12.68 14.50
CA GLN A 197 7.81 -12.93 15.13
C GLN A 197 8.79 -11.78 14.86
N ALA A 198 9.58 -11.40 15.88
CA ALA A 198 10.66 -10.43 15.73
C ALA A 198 11.84 -10.79 16.65
N ASP A 199 13.00 -11.12 16.06
CA ASP A 199 14.12 -11.70 16.80
C ASP A 199 14.88 -10.64 17.64
N THR A 200 14.86 -10.69 18.97
CA THR A 200 15.48 -9.65 19.82
C THR A 200 16.65 -10.19 20.66
N LYS A 201 17.87 -9.74 20.35
CA LYS A 201 19.08 -9.95 21.17
C LYS A 201 19.67 -8.61 21.62
N THR A 202 19.15 -8.00 22.69
CA THR A 202 19.80 -6.84 23.34
C THR A 202 19.26 -6.56 24.75
N LYS A 203 20.06 -5.90 25.61
CA LYS A 203 19.76 -5.58 27.02
C LYS A 203 19.32 -4.10 27.19
N CYS A 204 18.06 -3.76 26.89
CA CYS A 204 17.41 -2.52 27.38
C CYS A 204 15.89 -2.70 27.57
N SER A 205 15.15 -1.65 27.97
CA SER A 205 13.69 -1.71 28.08
C SER A 205 13.03 -2.09 26.75
N TYR A 206 11.99 -2.91 26.82
CA TYR A 206 11.44 -3.61 25.66
C TYR A 206 10.72 -2.70 24.64
N ALA A 207 10.05 -1.66 25.12
CA ALA A 207 9.48 -0.61 24.28
C ALA A 207 10.57 0.13 23.48
N TRP A 208 11.72 0.43 24.13
CA TRP A 208 12.84 1.10 23.48
C TRP A 208 13.51 0.24 22.41
N GLN A 209 13.63 -1.08 22.64
CA GLN A 209 14.11 -2.02 21.61
C GLN A 209 13.22 -2.00 20.37
N SER A 210 11.90 -1.94 20.56
CA SER A 210 10.92 -1.94 19.48
C SER A 210 11.01 -0.65 18.64
N ILE A 211 11.17 0.50 19.31
CA ILE A 211 11.40 1.79 18.66
C ILE A 211 12.73 1.81 17.89
N LEU A 212 13.81 1.29 18.48
CA LEU A 212 15.13 1.26 17.83
C LEU A 212 15.13 0.41 16.56
N LYS A 213 14.43 -0.74 16.54
CA LYS A 213 14.28 -1.53 15.32
C LYS A 213 13.50 -0.79 14.24
N ALA A 214 12.36 -0.20 14.59
CA ALA A 214 11.57 0.57 13.64
C ALA A 214 12.36 1.75 13.04
N ARG A 215 13.21 2.40 13.84
CA ARG A 215 14.14 3.43 13.38
C ARG A 215 15.06 2.92 12.29
N ASP A 216 15.63 1.73 12.42
CA ASP A 216 16.58 1.20 11.44
C ASP A 216 15.87 0.83 10.12
N VAL A 217 14.66 0.29 10.19
CA VAL A 217 13.79 0.09 8.99
C VAL A 217 13.51 1.42 8.29
N ILE A 218 13.14 2.45 9.06
CA ILE A 218 12.86 3.78 8.52
C ILE A 218 14.13 4.40 7.92
N LYS A 219 15.27 4.34 8.63
CA LYS A 219 16.56 4.83 8.14
C LYS A 219 16.99 4.14 6.84
N ASN A 220 16.77 2.83 6.74
CA ASN A 220 17.12 2.08 5.55
C ASN A 220 16.17 2.40 4.39
N GLY A 221 14.85 2.51 4.62
CA GLY A 221 13.89 2.76 3.54
C GLY A 221 13.69 4.23 3.16
N ILE A 222 14.25 5.19 3.91
CA ILE A 222 14.26 6.61 3.56
C ILE A 222 15.28 6.90 2.45
N VAL A 223 14.89 7.77 1.54
CA VAL A 223 15.76 8.39 0.54
C VAL A 223 15.73 9.90 0.76
N TRP A 224 16.87 10.56 0.59
CA TRP A 224 16.99 12.02 0.64
C TRP A 224 16.58 12.60 -0.71
N ARG A 225 15.66 13.55 -0.69
CA ARG A 225 15.35 14.36 -1.87
C ARG A 225 16.22 15.60 -1.85
N VAL A 226 16.93 15.80 -2.95
CA VAL A 226 17.81 16.96 -3.15
C VAL A 226 16.96 18.23 -3.21
N GLY A 227 17.28 19.19 -2.35
CA GLY A 227 16.84 20.57 -2.43
C GLY A 227 18.03 21.46 -2.77
N ASN A 228 18.81 21.85 -1.76
CA ASN A 228 20.03 22.63 -1.91
C ASN A 228 21.31 21.79 -1.90
N GLY A 229 21.21 20.49 -1.57
CA GLY A 229 22.30 19.52 -1.58
C GLY A 229 23.30 19.65 -0.43
N LYS A 230 23.09 20.56 0.53
CA LYS A 230 24.06 20.85 1.60
C LYS A 230 24.11 19.78 2.69
N ASN A 231 23.01 19.03 2.88
CA ASN A 231 22.87 18.02 3.93
C ASN A 231 23.04 16.59 3.42
N ILE A 232 23.35 16.42 2.12
CA ILE A 232 23.46 15.11 1.47
C ILE A 232 24.92 14.83 1.10
N LYS A 233 25.51 13.82 1.73
CA LYS A 233 26.82 13.24 1.39
C LYS A 233 26.66 12.28 0.22
N ILE A 234 27.38 12.55 -0.87
CA ILE A 234 27.21 11.89 -2.18
C ILE A 234 27.22 10.37 -2.07
N TRP A 235 28.22 9.79 -1.39
CA TRP A 235 28.40 8.34 -1.31
C TRP A 235 27.87 7.69 -0.02
N LYS A 236 27.60 8.47 1.04
CA LYS A 236 27.21 7.92 2.35
C LYS A 236 25.69 7.76 2.49
N GLN A 237 24.90 8.53 1.73
CA GLN A 237 23.44 8.57 1.86
C GLN A 237 22.72 8.06 0.62
N ARG A 238 21.44 7.69 0.78
CA ARG A 238 20.56 7.29 -0.31
C ARG A 238 19.86 8.54 -0.85
N TRP A 239 20.08 8.90 -2.11
CA TRP A 239 19.47 10.09 -2.71
C TRP A 239 19.17 9.95 -4.21
N LEU A 240 19.57 8.84 -4.84
CA LEU A 240 19.16 8.50 -6.20
C LEU A 240 17.77 7.86 -6.20
N LEU A 241 17.03 8.12 -7.27
CA LEU A 241 15.60 7.81 -7.38
C LEU A 241 15.29 6.56 -8.23
N GLU A 242 16.29 5.94 -8.85
CA GLU A 242 16.10 4.73 -9.67
C GLU A 242 15.80 3.48 -8.84
N ASP A 243 14.90 2.62 -9.34
CA ASP A 243 14.35 1.45 -8.63
C ASP A 243 15.40 0.39 -8.24
N ASN A 244 16.52 0.33 -8.97
CA ASN A 244 17.53 -0.71 -8.78
C ASN A 244 18.71 -0.24 -7.91
N HIS A 245 18.88 1.07 -7.73
CA HIS A 245 19.99 1.62 -6.95
C HIS A 245 19.70 3.03 -6.42
N HIS A 246 19.78 3.19 -5.10
CA HIS A 246 19.46 4.45 -4.42
C HIS A 246 20.69 5.15 -3.81
N LYS A 247 21.84 4.49 -3.83
CA LYS A 247 23.14 5.09 -3.46
C LYS A 247 23.91 5.38 -4.74
N VAL A 248 25.14 5.87 -4.66
CA VAL A 248 26.05 5.91 -5.81
C VAL A 248 26.86 4.61 -5.81
N ILE A 249 27.00 3.93 -6.96
CA ILE A 249 27.79 2.68 -7.08
C ILE A 249 29.21 2.99 -7.54
N THR A 250 29.40 4.11 -8.23
CA THR A 250 30.71 4.63 -8.65
C THR A 250 31.66 4.59 -7.44
N PRO A 251 32.82 3.90 -7.54
CA PRO A 251 33.78 3.79 -6.47
C PRO A 251 34.15 5.15 -5.87
N ILE A 252 34.20 5.22 -4.55
CA ILE A 252 34.48 6.47 -3.82
C ILE A 252 35.96 6.84 -4.02
N PRO A 253 36.28 7.99 -4.65
CA PRO A 253 37.64 8.51 -4.62
C PRO A 253 37.97 8.95 -3.19
N SER A 254 39.13 8.54 -2.65
CA SER A 254 39.49 8.79 -1.24
C SER A 254 39.41 10.26 -0.85
N ILE A 255 39.69 11.16 -1.78
CA ILE A 255 39.68 12.62 -1.58
C ILE A 255 38.26 13.22 -1.55
N LEU A 256 37.27 12.53 -2.13
CA LEU A 256 35.87 12.98 -2.25
C LEU A 256 34.91 12.27 -1.28
N ALA A 257 35.44 11.47 -0.34
CA ALA A 257 34.62 10.65 0.55
C ALA A 257 33.59 11.42 1.38
N ASP A 258 33.85 12.72 1.62
CA ASP A 258 32.99 13.62 2.37
C ASP A 258 32.36 14.73 1.54
N SER A 259 32.47 14.68 0.21
CA SER A 259 31.80 15.64 -0.67
C SER A 259 30.28 15.59 -0.54
N ILE A 260 29.67 16.76 -0.66
CA ILE A 260 28.22 16.97 -0.56
C ILE A 260 27.61 17.24 -1.93
N VAL A 261 26.32 16.93 -2.08
CA VAL A 261 25.60 17.06 -3.35
C VAL A 261 25.59 18.49 -3.87
N SER A 262 25.63 19.50 -3.01
CA SER A 262 25.70 20.90 -3.44
C SER A 262 26.95 21.24 -4.25
N GLU A 263 28.04 20.47 -4.11
CA GLU A 263 29.27 20.64 -4.92
C GLU A 263 29.07 20.23 -6.37
N LEU A 264 28.04 19.43 -6.68
CA LEU A 264 27.68 19.04 -8.06
C LEU A 264 26.72 20.05 -8.72
N ILE A 265 26.27 21.06 -7.98
CA ILE A 265 25.31 22.07 -8.45
C ILE A 265 26.08 23.36 -8.72
N SER A 266 25.96 23.88 -9.95
CA SER A 266 26.56 25.16 -10.30
C SER A 266 25.88 26.30 -9.54
N PRO A 267 26.62 27.12 -8.76
CA PRO A 267 26.04 28.22 -7.98
C PRO A 267 25.37 29.30 -8.85
N GLN A 268 25.87 29.51 -10.07
CA GLN A 268 25.40 30.56 -10.98
C GLN A 268 24.11 30.15 -11.70
N THR A 269 24.05 28.90 -12.19
CA THR A 269 22.91 28.43 -13.00
C THR A 269 21.85 27.72 -12.17
N LYS A 270 22.17 27.29 -10.94
CA LYS A 270 21.35 26.40 -10.10
C LYS A 270 20.97 25.10 -10.82
N GLN A 271 21.81 24.67 -11.76
CA GLN A 271 21.68 23.42 -12.50
C GLN A 271 22.82 22.48 -12.15
N TRP A 272 22.64 21.20 -12.46
CA TRP A 272 23.70 20.20 -12.37
C TRP A 272 24.88 20.58 -13.26
N ASP A 273 26.10 20.50 -12.72
CA ASP A 273 27.31 20.59 -13.53
C ASP A 273 27.51 19.28 -14.29
N ALA A 274 26.92 19.20 -15.49
CA ALA A 274 26.93 17.98 -16.30
C ALA A 274 28.34 17.52 -16.64
N SER A 275 29.26 18.46 -16.93
CA SER A 275 30.67 18.15 -17.21
C SER A 275 31.36 17.51 -16.01
N LEU A 276 31.19 18.07 -14.82
CA LEU A 276 31.76 17.54 -13.60
C LEU A 276 31.19 16.14 -13.29
N ILE A 277 29.86 15.99 -13.39
CA ILE A 277 29.18 14.72 -13.12
C ILE A 277 29.66 13.63 -14.08
N ASP A 278 29.71 13.91 -15.38
CA ASP A 278 30.13 12.93 -16.39
C ASP A 278 31.62 12.56 -16.27
N SER A 279 32.43 13.41 -15.64
CA SER A 279 33.86 13.12 -15.37
C SER A 279 34.09 12.24 -14.13
N ILE A 280 33.19 12.28 -13.15
CA ILE A 280 33.36 11.61 -11.85
C ILE A 280 32.59 10.28 -11.79
N PHE A 281 31.36 10.26 -12.29
CA PHE A 281 30.43 9.14 -12.10
C PHE A 281 30.37 8.22 -13.30
N PHE A 282 30.11 6.93 -13.06
CA PHE A 282 29.76 6.02 -14.16
C PHE A 282 28.52 6.52 -14.90
N PRO A 283 28.38 6.24 -16.22
CA PRO A 283 27.26 6.74 -17.02
C PRO A 283 25.88 6.44 -16.43
N TYR A 284 25.75 5.29 -15.75
CA TYR A 284 24.54 4.89 -15.03
C TYR A 284 24.21 5.85 -13.87
N ASP A 285 25.15 6.08 -12.95
CA ASP A 285 24.96 7.03 -11.83
C ASP A 285 24.83 8.48 -12.32
N ALA A 286 25.63 8.88 -13.31
CA ALA A 286 25.58 10.22 -13.89
C ALA A 286 24.20 10.55 -14.46
N THR A 287 23.60 9.59 -15.18
CA THR A 287 22.24 9.72 -15.72
C THR A 287 21.21 9.84 -14.59
N ALA A 288 21.31 8.99 -13.56
CA ALA A 288 20.42 9.05 -12.42
C ALA A 288 20.51 10.39 -11.67
N ILE A 289 21.73 10.92 -11.44
CA ILE A 289 21.93 12.24 -10.81
C ILE A 289 21.28 13.34 -11.65
N LYS A 290 21.56 13.40 -12.96
CA LYS A 290 21.04 14.43 -13.87
C LYS A 290 19.51 14.39 -14.01
N SER A 291 18.88 13.24 -13.74
CA SER A 291 17.42 13.10 -13.76
C SER A 291 16.71 13.81 -12.59
N ILE A 292 17.42 14.11 -11.50
CA ILE A 292 16.84 14.72 -10.31
C ILE A 292 16.56 16.22 -10.57
N PRO A 293 15.30 16.69 -10.48
CA PRO A 293 14.96 18.09 -10.70
C PRO A 293 15.47 18.94 -9.55
N LEU A 294 16.21 20.00 -9.89
CA LEU A 294 16.60 21.04 -8.96
C LEU A 294 15.54 22.15 -8.93
N SER A 295 15.43 22.81 -7.77
CA SER A 295 14.52 23.95 -7.56
C SER A 295 15.26 25.27 -7.58
N GLU A 296 14.63 26.27 -8.21
CA GLU A 296 15.13 27.65 -8.26
C GLU A 296 15.13 28.31 -6.88
N GLY A 297 14.20 27.91 -5.99
CA GLY A 297 14.12 28.39 -4.62
C GLY A 297 15.16 27.78 -3.68
N SER A 298 15.90 26.75 -4.12
CA SER A 298 16.92 26.04 -3.34
C SER A 298 16.44 25.67 -1.91
N PRO A 299 15.31 24.97 -1.76
CA PRO A 299 14.77 24.57 -0.46
C PRO A 299 15.71 23.62 0.27
N GLU A 300 15.51 23.45 1.57
CA GLU A 300 16.30 22.47 2.33
C GLU A 300 16.07 21.02 1.86
N ASP A 301 17.13 20.22 1.93
CA ASP A 301 17.06 18.77 1.69
C ASP A 301 16.12 18.09 2.69
N LYS A 302 15.26 17.19 2.21
CA LYS A 302 14.28 16.50 3.06
C LYS A 302 14.27 14.99 2.81
N PRO A 303 14.15 14.18 3.87
CA PRO A 303 13.93 12.74 3.71
C PRO A 303 12.49 12.46 3.24
N PHE A 304 12.32 11.44 2.41
CA PHE A 304 11.02 10.89 2.05
C PHE A 304 11.05 9.36 2.03
N TRP A 305 9.86 8.76 2.13
CA TRP A 305 9.71 7.31 2.13
C TRP A 305 9.37 6.79 0.73
N LEU A 306 10.28 6.04 0.11
CA LEU A 306 10.10 5.55 -1.26
C LEU A 306 8.97 4.52 -1.40
N GLY A 307 8.62 3.82 -0.32
CA GLY A 307 7.61 2.74 -0.37
C GLY A 307 6.17 3.20 -0.62
N THR A 308 5.91 4.49 -0.82
CA THR A 308 4.61 5.06 -1.18
C THR A 308 4.76 6.18 -2.21
N SER A 309 3.76 6.34 -3.09
CA SER A 309 3.74 7.42 -4.09
C SER A 309 3.70 8.82 -3.47
N THR A 310 3.13 8.96 -2.27
CA THR A 310 3.04 10.23 -1.53
C THR A 310 4.30 10.55 -0.74
N GLY A 311 5.28 9.65 -0.68
CA GLY A 311 6.50 9.80 0.12
C GLY A 311 6.29 9.68 1.63
N GLN A 312 5.09 9.30 2.08
CA GLN A 312 4.74 9.14 3.50
C GLN A 312 4.91 7.70 3.97
N TYR A 313 5.56 7.51 5.12
CA TYR A 313 5.67 6.19 5.74
C TYR A 313 4.31 5.71 6.23
N THR A 314 3.96 4.48 5.87
CA THR A 314 2.88 3.71 6.49
C THR A 314 3.41 2.37 6.97
N VAL A 315 2.81 1.81 8.04
CA VAL A 315 3.18 0.48 8.54
C VAL A 315 3.09 -0.59 7.44
N ARG A 316 2.08 -0.49 6.56
CA ARG A 316 1.92 -1.38 5.40
C ARG A 316 3.12 -1.29 4.44
N SER A 317 3.55 -0.06 4.12
CA SER A 317 4.70 0.15 3.24
C SER A 317 6.04 -0.25 3.87
N GLY A 318 6.22 -0.03 5.18
CA GLY A 318 7.38 -0.52 5.94
C GLY A 318 7.49 -2.05 5.92
N TYR A 319 6.37 -2.73 6.12
CA TYR A 319 6.33 -4.20 6.04
C TYR A 319 6.65 -4.71 4.62
N LYS A 320 6.14 -4.04 3.57
CA LYS A 320 6.50 -4.35 2.18
C LYS A 320 8.00 -4.21 1.93
N PHE A 321 8.61 -3.14 2.43
CA PHE A 321 10.05 -2.91 2.33
C PHE A 321 10.85 -4.06 2.95
N LEU A 322 10.50 -4.47 4.18
CA LEU A 322 11.17 -5.58 4.87
C LEU A 322 11.04 -6.91 4.14
N GLN A 323 9.86 -7.23 3.61
CA GLN A 323 9.66 -8.46 2.83
C GLN A 323 10.56 -8.49 1.59
N VAL A 324 10.68 -7.36 0.88
CA VAL A 324 11.55 -7.26 -0.30
C VAL A 324 13.02 -7.41 0.09
N GLU A 325 13.47 -6.81 1.20
CA GLU A 325 14.85 -7.00 1.67
C GLU A 325 15.14 -8.46 2.06
N GLU A 326 14.18 -9.15 2.68
CA GLU A 326 14.30 -10.56 3.05
C GLU A 326 14.29 -11.49 1.82
N LEU A 327 13.49 -11.17 0.80
CA LEU A 327 13.52 -11.87 -0.50
C LEU A 327 14.86 -11.71 -1.21
N LYS A 328 15.50 -10.53 -1.11
CA LYS A 328 16.83 -10.26 -1.69
C LYS A 328 17.96 -11.02 -0.99
N SER A 329 17.80 -11.38 0.29
CA SER A 329 18.83 -12.09 1.05
C SER A 329 18.76 -13.62 0.91
N GLN A 330 17.69 -14.15 0.31
CA GLN A 330 17.54 -15.59 0.05
C GLN A 330 17.95 -15.94 -1.39
N PRO A 331 18.65 -17.07 -1.62
CA PRO A 331 18.92 -17.54 -2.97
C PRO A 331 17.60 -17.94 -3.65
N SER A 332 17.24 -17.22 -4.71
CA SER A 332 16.01 -17.38 -5.48
C SER A 332 16.33 -17.68 -6.94
N CYS A 333 15.52 -18.50 -7.60
CA CYS A 333 15.59 -18.71 -9.05
C CYS A 333 15.47 -17.38 -9.80
N SER A 334 16.18 -17.28 -10.92
CA SER A 334 16.55 -16.03 -11.58
C SER A 334 15.40 -15.20 -12.18
N ASN A 335 14.12 -15.61 -12.04
CA ASN A 335 12.96 -14.85 -12.55
C ASN A 335 11.65 -15.14 -11.76
N LEU A 336 11.28 -14.26 -10.82
CA LEU A 336 9.98 -14.27 -10.12
C LEU A 336 8.84 -13.65 -10.95
N LYS A 337 9.17 -12.89 -12.00
CA LYS A 337 8.22 -12.11 -12.83
C LYS A 337 7.07 -12.91 -13.44
N PRO A 338 7.25 -14.15 -13.94
CA PRO A 338 6.14 -14.92 -14.52
C PRO A 338 5.06 -15.26 -13.50
N MET A 339 5.46 -15.59 -12.26
CA MET A 339 4.52 -15.89 -11.18
C MET A 339 3.76 -14.64 -10.73
N GLU A 340 4.42 -13.47 -10.64
CA GLU A 340 3.74 -12.22 -10.31
C GLU A 340 2.63 -11.86 -11.31
N ARG A 341 2.86 -12.10 -12.60
CA ARG A 341 1.85 -11.90 -13.65
C ARG A 341 0.63 -12.78 -13.38
N ILE A 342 0.84 -14.08 -13.16
CA ILE A 342 -0.22 -15.05 -12.87
C ILE A 342 -1.07 -14.61 -11.68
N TRP A 343 -0.45 -14.12 -10.59
CA TRP A 343 -1.19 -13.68 -9.42
C TRP A 343 -2.04 -12.43 -9.70
N LYS A 344 -1.50 -11.44 -10.43
CA LYS A 344 -2.27 -10.26 -10.83
C LYS A 344 -3.53 -10.67 -11.58
N ASP A 345 -3.43 -11.66 -12.47
CA ASP A 345 -4.56 -12.13 -13.27
C ASP A 345 -5.63 -12.80 -12.41
N VAL A 346 -5.22 -13.74 -11.55
CA VAL A 346 -6.15 -14.46 -10.66
C VAL A 346 -6.93 -13.51 -9.78
N TRP A 347 -6.26 -12.47 -9.26
CA TRP A 347 -6.90 -11.51 -8.37
C TRP A 347 -7.74 -10.47 -9.12
N SER A 348 -7.48 -10.21 -10.42
CA SER A 348 -8.26 -9.30 -11.26
C SER A 348 -9.55 -9.92 -11.82
N LEU A 349 -9.71 -11.25 -11.80
CA LEU A 349 -10.92 -11.94 -12.29
C LEU A 349 -12.20 -11.40 -11.65
N GLN A 350 -13.21 -11.12 -12.47
CA GLN A 350 -14.54 -10.68 -12.01
C GLN A 350 -15.44 -11.86 -11.60
N VAL A 351 -14.96 -12.66 -10.65
CA VAL A 351 -15.66 -13.82 -10.09
C VAL A 351 -15.78 -13.71 -8.56
N PRO A 352 -16.71 -14.45 -7.93
CA PRO A 352 -16.79 -14.53 -6.47
C PRO A 352 -15.42 -14.84 -5.83
N LYS A 353 -15.10 -14.17 -4.72
CA LYS A 353 -13.79 -14.31 -4.05
C LYS A 353 -13.41 -15.74 -3.68
N LYS A 354 -14.39 -16.63 -3.45
CA LYS A 354 -14.15 -18.06 -3.22
C LYS A 354 -13.49 -18.76 -4.43
N ILE A 355 -13.80 -18.32 -5.66
CA ILE A 355 -13.23 -18.86 -6.89
C ILE A 355 -11.80 -18.34 -7.06
N GLN A 356 -11.55 -17.05 -6.80
CA GLN A 356 -10.17 -16.51 -6.81
C GLN A 356 -9.26 -17.26 -5.82
N VAL A 357 -9.73 -17.51 -4.59
CA VAL A 357 -8.98 -18.31 -3.59
C VAL A 357 -8.80 -19.76 -4.03
N PHE A 358 -9.82 -20.36 -4.67
CA PHE A 358 -9.71 -21.71 -5.23
C PHE A 358 -8.66 -21.79 -6.34
N MET A 359 -8.64 -20.84 -7.28
CA MET A 359 -7.62 -20.79 -8.34
C MET A 359 -6.22 -20.58 -7.77
N TRP A 360 -6.08 -19.73 -6.76
CA TRP A 360 -4.82 -19.58 -6.03
C TRP A 360 -4.35 -20.90 -5.39
N CYS A 361 -5.25 -21.65 -4.72
CA CYS A 361 -4.93 -22.97 -4.17
C CYS A 361 -4.55 -23.98 -5.26
N THR A 362 -5.19 -23.90 -6.43
CA THR A 362 -4.95 -24.76 -7.58
C THR A 362 -3.54 -24.54 -8.13
N LEU A 363 -3.18 -23.27 -8.39
CA LEU A 363 -1.88 -22.86 -8.93
C LEU A 363 -0.71 -23.03 -7.94
N LYS A 364 -1.01 -23.13 -6.63
CA LYS A 364 -0.02 -23.45 -5.58
C LYS A 364 0.14 -24.95 -5.30
N ASP A 365 -0.49 -25.81 -6.09
CA ASP A 365 -0.58 -27.26 -5.86
C ASP A 365 -1.05 -27.62 -4.43
N SER A 366 -2.05 -26.89 -3.93
CA SER A 366 -2.48 -26.96 -2.53
C SER A 366 -3.90 -27.46 -2.33
N LEU A 367 -4.55 -27.95 -3.40
CA LEU A 367 -5.83 -28.65 -3.29
C LEU A 367 -5.62 -30.09 -2.78
N PRO A 368 -6.58 -30.66 -2.03
CA PRO A 368 -6.53 -32.03 -1.54
C PRO A 368 -6.86 -33.04 -2.66
N SER A 369 -6.09 -33.03 -3.75
CA SER A 369 -6.08 -34.13 -4.74
C SER A 369 -5.61 -35.42 -4.08
N LYS A 370 -5.94 -36.58 -4.64
CA LYS A 370 -5.48 -37.87 -4.10
C LYS A 370 -3.95 -37.96 -4.03
N LEU A 371 -3.23 -37.44 -5.04
CA LEU A 371 -1.78 -37.36 -5.01
C LEU A 371 -1.29 -36.50 -3.82
N ASN A 372 -1.87 -35.32 -3.60
CA ASN A 372 -1.47 -34.44 -2.51
C ASN A 372 -1.84 -35.00 -1.13
N LEU A 373 -2.96 -35.72 -1.03
CA LEU A 373 -3.34 -36.46 0.18
C LEU A 373 -2.36 -37.61 0.47
N LYS A 374 -1.88 -38.33 -0.55
CA LYS A 374 -0.86 -39.36 -0.40
C LYS A 374 0.49 -38.78 0.03
N LYS A 375 0.94 -37.68 -0.58
CA LYS A 375 2.14 -36.93 -0.15
C LYS A 375 2.07 -36.50 1.31
N ARG A 376 0.86 -36.35 1.87
CA ARG A 376 0.59 -36.02 3.28
C ARG A 376 0.24 -37.23 4.14
N HIS A 377 0.42 -38.45 3.64
CA HIS A 377 0.14 -39.72 4.31
C HIS A 377 -1.30 -39.87 4.82
N VAL A 378 -2.28 -39.22 4.15
CA VAL A 378 -3.70 -39.31 4.51
C VAL A 378 -4.37 -40.51 3.83
N VAL A 379 -3.94 -40.82 2.61
CA VAL A 379 -4.43 -41.94 1.80
C VAL A 379 -3.23 -42.73 1.28
N ALA A 380 -3.39 -44.04 1.11
CA ALA A 380 -2.34 -44.90 0.57
C ALA A 380 -2.28 -44.85 -0.97
N ASP A 381 -3.46 -44.85 -1.60
CA ASP A 381 -3.62 -44.89 -3.05
C ASP A 381 -3.88 -43.48 -3.62
N PRO A 382 -3.06 -43.00 -4.57
CA PRO A 382 -3.29 -41.72 -5.24
C PRO A 382 -4.25 -41.85 -6.43
N GLY A 383 -4.79 -43.03 -6.70
CA GLY A 383 -5.66 -43.33 -7.83
C GLY A 383 -6.95 -42.48 -7.87
N CYS A 384 -7.40 -42.25 -9.11
CA CYS A 384 -8.61 -41.51 -9.41
C CYS A 384 -9.85 -42.41 -9.23
N GLU A 385 -10.67 -42.15 -8.21
CA GLU A 385 -11.90 -42.92 -7.95
C GLU A 385 -12.97 -42.77 -9.04
N MET A 386 -12.84 -41.77 -9.92
CA MET A 386 -13.85 -41.43 -10.94
C MET A 386 -13.59 -42.10 -12.30
N CYS A 387 -12.32 -42.35 -12.64
CA CYS A 387 -11.94 -42.95 -13.93
C CYS A 387 -10.90 -44.07 -13.80
N ALA A 388 -10.57 -44.48 -12.58
CA ALA A 388 -9.58 -45.51 -12.25
C ALA A 388 -8.16 -45.24 -12.75
N ALA A 389 -7.81 -44.00 -13.12
CA ALA A 389 -6.44 -43.63 -13.45
C ALA A 389 -5.50 -43.85 -12.23
N PRO A 390 -4.24 -44.26 -12.45
CA PRO A 390 -3.32 -44.66 -11.37
C PRO A 390 -2.89 -43.49 -10.46
N THR A 391 -3.06 -42.24 -10.89
CA THR A 391 -2.74 -41.06 -10.09
C THR A 391 -3.67 -39.91 -10.45
N GLU A 392 -4.24 -39.26 -9.43
CA GLU A 392 -5.01 -38.03 -9.54
C GLU A 392 -4.23 -36.89 -8.87
N ASP A 393 -3.54 -36.11 -9.68
CA ASP A 393 -3.06 -34.78 -9.33
C ASP A 393 -4.13 -33.71 -9.64
N ILE A 394 -3.80 -32.43 -9.45
CA ILE A 394 -4.75 -31.33 -9.69
C ILE A 394 -5.08 -31.18 -11.18
N LEU A 395 -4.09 -31.32 -12.06
CA LEU A 395 -4.30 -31.25 -13.51
C LEU A 395 -5.28 -32.34 -13.94
N HIS A 396 -5.07 -33.58 -13.51
CA HIS A 396 -5.98 -34.68 -13.78
C HIS A 396 -7.38 -34.42 -13.20
N ALA A 397 -7.47 -33.98 -11.95
CA ALA A 397 -8.77 -33.77 -11.29
C ALA A 397 -9.65 -32.73 -11.99
N LEU A 398 -9.06 -31.70 -12.60
CA LEU A 398 -9.76 -30.56 -13.21
C LEU A 398 -9.81 -30.59 -14.73
N TRP A 399 -8.81 -31.20 -15.37
CA TRP A 399 -8.62 -31.21 -16.82
C TRP A 399 -8.61 -32.65 -17.37
N ASP A 400 -7.56 -33.46 -17.14
CA ASP A 400 -7.38 -34.72 -17.89
C ASP A 400 -8.42 -35.81 -17.63
N CYS A 401 -9.08 -35.80 -16.45
CA CYS A 401 -10.04 -36.82 -16.09
C CYS A 401 -11.18 -36.88 -17.13
N PRO A 402 -11.54 -38.06 -17.69
CA PRO A 402 -12.61 -38.18 -18.68
C PRO A 402 -13.96 -37.60 -18.22
N GLN A 403 -14.25 -37.68 -16.92
CA GLN A 403 -15.43 -37.09 -16.30
C GLN A 403 -15.38 -35.55 -16.24
N ALA A 404 -14.18 -34.96 -16.13
CA ALA A 404 -13.99 -33.51 -16.18
C ALA A 404 -14.02 -33.01 -17.64
N GLN A 405 -13.43 -33.78 -18.57
CA GLN A 405 -13.45 -33.48 -20.01
C GLN A 405 -14.86 -33.29 -20.57
N ALA A 406 -15.89 -33.94 -20.01
CA ALA A 406 -17.27 -33.72 -20.41
C ALA A 406 -17.73 -32.26 -20.25
N ALA A 407 -17.24 -31.54 -19.23
CA ALA A 407 -17.52 -30.12 -19.04
C ALA A 407 -16.80 -29.23 -20.07
N TRP A 408 -15.67 -29.68 -20.61
CA TRP A 408 -14.86 -28.91 -21.55
C TRP A 408 -15.19 -29.19 -23.03
N ARG A 409 -16.06 -30.16 -23.33
CA ARG A 409 -16.36 -30.61 -24.69
C ARG A 409 -17.10 -29.59 -25.56
N GLY A 410 -17.90 -28.73 -24.96
CA GLY A 410 -18.78 -27.81 -25.68
C GLY A 410 -18.08 -26.64 -26.36
N ASP A 411 -16.84 -26.31 -25.96
CA ASP A 411 -16.10 -25.17 -26.51
C ASP A 411 -15.04 -25.61 -27.51
N THR A 412 -15.22 -25.21 -28.77
CA THR A 412 -14.32 -25.57 -29.88
C THR A 412 -12.93 -24.98 -29.74
N ARG A 413 -12.77 -23.84 -29.05
CA ARG A 413 -11.47 -23.17 -28.84
C ARG A 413 -10.52 -24.01 -27.98
N LEU A 414 -11.07 -24.82 -27.07
CA LEU A 414 -10.28 -25.72 -26.23
C LEU A 414 -9.94 -27.05 -26.93
N GLY A 415 -10.40 -27.26 -28.17
CA GLY A 415 -10.20 -28.51 -28.91
C GLY A 415 -8.73 -28.87 -29.15
N GLU A 416 -7.86 -27.87 -29.39
CA GLU A 416 -6.41 -28.08 -29.53
C GLU A 416 -5.74 -28.24 -28.17
N VAL A 417 -6.09 -27.39 -27.18
CA VAL A 417 -5.60 -27.48 -25.80
C VAL A 417 -5.85 -28.87 -25.20
N ARG A 418 -7.01 -29.46 -25.48
CA ARG A 418 -7.37 -30.81 -25.00
C ARG A 418 -6.56 -31.93 -25.65
N ARG A 419 -5.94 -31.68 -26.81
CA ARG A 419 -5.03 -32.63 -27.49
C ARG A 419 -3.59 -32.48 -26.99
N SER A 420 -3.23 -31.30 -26.48
CA SER A 420 -1.94 -31.03 -25.87
C SER A 420 -1.79 -31.72 -24.51
N LYS A 421 -0.54 -32.01 -24.14
CA LYS A 421 -0.18 -32.51 -22.81
C LYS A 421 0.50 -31.40 -22.02
N PHE A 422 0.14 -31.29 -20.75
CA PHE A 422 0.72 -30.34 -19.81
C PHE A 422 1.36 -31.09 -18.65
N LEU A 423 2.45 -30.55 -18.10
CA LEU A 423 3.14 -31.14 -16.95
C LEU A 423 2.40 -30.84 -15.64
N ASN A 424 1.74 -29.69 -15.56
CA ASN A 424 1.00 -29.26 -14.38
C ASN A 424 -0.09 -28.24 -14.75
N PHE A 425 -0.94 -27.90 -13.78
CA PHE A 425 -2.03 -26.95 -13.97
C PHE A 425 -1.56 -25.52 -14.29
N THR A 426 -0.39 -25.11 -13.83
CA THR A 426 0.16 -23.76 -14.13
C THR A 426 0.49 -23.62 -15.61
N GLU A 427 1.04 -24.66 -16.23
CA GLU A 427 1.31 -24.67 -17.67
C GLU A 427 0.02 -24.61 -18.49
N LEU A 428 -1.00 -25.39 -18.11
CA LEU A 428 -2.34 -25.32 -18.70
C LEU A 428 -2.92 -23.90 -18.58
N TRP A 429 -2.82 -23.26 -17.41
CA TRP A 429 -3.30 -21.91 -17.19
C TRP A 429 -2.64 -20.89 -18.13
N CYS A 430 -1.31 -20.93 -18.25
CA CYS A 430 -0.58 -20.04 -19.15
C CYS A 430 -1.02 -20.25 -20.61
N HIS A 431 -1.13 -21.50 -21.04
CA HIS A 431 -1.50 -21.82 -22.41
C HIS A 431 -2.93 -21.39 -22.77
N VAL A 432 -3.91 -21.66 -21.90
CA VAL A 432 -5.31 -21.23 -22.10
C VAL A 432 -5.42 -19.70 -22.18
N ARG A 433 -4.62 -19.00 -21.39
CA ARG A 433 -4.60 -17.53 -21.38
C ARG A 433 -4.01 -16.93 -22.66
N GLU A 434 -3.08 -17.62 -23.28
CA GLU A 434 -2.38 -17.18 -24.50
C GLU A 434 -3.08 -17.64 -25.79
N LEU A 435 -4.28 -18.22 -25.68
CA LEU A 435 -5.08 -18.58 -26.86
C LEU A 435 -5.48 -17.36 -27.68
N GLU A 436 -5.50 -17.54 -28.99
CA GLU A 436 -6.05 -16.60 -29.96
C GLU A 436 -7.18 -17.29 -30.75
N PRO A 437 -8.43 -16.78 -30.71
CA PRO A 437 -8.91 -15.64 -29.91
C PRO A 437 -8.90 -15.93 -28.39
N PRO A 438 -8.82 -14.88 -27.54
CA PRO A 438 -8.69 -15.04 -26.09
C PRO A 438 -9.88 -15.80 -25.50
N PHE A 439 -9.57 -16.73 -24.61
CA PHE A 439 -10.57 -17.45 -23.82
C PHE A 439 -10.97 -16.64 -22.58
N ASP A 440 -12.23 -16.72 -22.19
CA ASP A 440 -12.75 -16.08 -20.99
C ASP A 440 -12.20 -16.78 -19.73
N MET A 441 -11.29 -16.11 -19.03
CA MET A 441 -10.62 -16.68 -17.86
C MET A 441 -11.53 -16.73 -16.63
N GLU A 442 -12.54 -15.88 -16.53
CA GLU A 442 -13.61 -15.96 -15.54
C GLU A 442 -14.44 -17.24 -15.74
N MET A 443 -14.80 -17.53 -16.98
CA MET A 443 -15.47 -18.78 -17.37
C MET A 443 -14.60 -19.99 -17.03
N PHE A 444 -13.34 -19.99 -17.50
CA PHE A 444 -12.39 -21.08 -17.23
C PHE A 444 -12.27 -21.38 -15.74
N SER A 445 -12.04 -20.34 -14.93
CA SER A 445 -11.87 -20.45 -13.49
C SER A 445 -13.13 -20.97 -12.79
N THR A 446 -14.31 -20.54 -13.25
CA THR A 446 -15.60 -20.95 -12.68
C THR A 446 -15.93 -22.40 -13.02
N ILE A 447 -15.63 -22.86 -14.24
CA ILE A 447 -15.76 -24.26 -14.64
C ILE A 447 -14.80 -25.13 -13.82
N CYS A 448 -13.54 -24.75 -13.66
CA CYS A 448 -12.59 -25.49 -12.79
C CYS A 448 -13.14 -25.64 -11.37
N TRP A 449 -13.66 -24.55 -10.78
CA TRP A 449 -14.26 -24.58 -9.45
C TRP A 449 -15.48 -25.51 -9.39
N ALA A 450 -16.36 -25.45 -10.38
CA ALA A 450 -17.57 -26.27 -10.45
C ALA A 450 -17.24 -27.76 -10.65
N ILE A 451 -16.25 -28.10 -11.47
CA ILE A 451 -15.74 -29.48 -11.62
C ILE A 451 -15.23 -30.01 -10.28
N TRP A 452 -14.39 -29.22 -9.59
CA TRP A 452 -13.88 -29.60 -8.28
C TRP A 452 -15.01 -29.81 -7.26
N HIS A 453 -15.96 -28.90 -7.23
CA HIS A 453 -17.12 -28.96 -6.33
C HIS A 453 -17.98 -30.19 -6.60
N ARG A 454 -18.31 -30.46 -7.87
CA ARG A 454 -19.01 -31.67 -8.30
C ARG A 454 -18.27 -32.92 -7.87
N ARG A 455 -16.95 -32.97 -8.09
CA ARG A 455 -16.10 -34.11 -7.70
C ARG A 455 -16.17 -34.40 -6.20
N ASN A 456 -16.17 -33.36 -5.36
CA ASN A 456 -16.32 -33.52 -3.91
C ASN A 456 -17.73 -33.99 -3.51
N LYS A 457 -18.79 -33.52 -4.18
CA LYS A 457 -20.16 -34.02 -3.96
C LYS A 457 -20.26 -35.52 -4.24
N VAL A 458 -19.69 -35.98 -5.35
CA VAL A 458 -19.67 -37.43 -5.69
C VAL A 458 -18.98 -38.24 -4.59
N ARG A 459 -17.82 -37.79 -4.10
CA ARG A 459 -17.10 -38.45 -3.00
C ARG A 459 -17.90 -38.52 -1.70
N LEU A 460 -18.70 -37.48 -1.43
CA LEU A 460 -19.58 -37.42 -0.27
C LEU A 460 -20.92 -38.16 -0.49
N LYS A 461 -21.07 -38.89 -1.61
CA LYS A 461 -22.30 -39.59 -2.01
C LYS A 461 -23.51 -38.66 -2.09
N GLN A 462 -23.28 -37.41 -2.49
CA GLN A 462 -24.33 -36.41 -2.70
C GLN A 462 -24.78 -36.42 -4.17
N PRO A 463 -26.04 -36.05 -4.45
CA PRO A 463 -26.53 -35.92 -5.82
C PRO A 463 -25.74 -34.85 -6.58
N VAL A 464 -25.44 -35.14 -7.85
CA VAL A 464 -24.73 -34.24 -8.77
C VAL A 464 -25.41 -34.20 -10.12
N ASP A 465 -25.40 -33.03 -10.74
CA ASP A 465 -25.81 -32.87 -12.12
C ASP A 465 -24.82 -33.53 -13.08
N LYS A 466 -25.22 -33.68 -14.34
CA LYS A 466 -24.33 -34.17 -15.39
C LYS A 466 -23.22 -33.14 -15.66
N ALA A 467 -22.04 -33.63 -16.04
CA ALA A 467 -20.85 -32.79 -16.18
C ALA A 467 -20.90 -31.84 -17.39
N ASP A 468 -21.67 -32.18 -18.41
CA ASP A 468 -22.00 -31.36 -19.59
C ASP A 468 -22.81 -30.10 -19.26
N HIS A 469 -23.54 -30.08 -18.13
CA HIS A 469 -24.27 -28.88 -17.67
C HIS A 469 -23.38 -27.87 -16.94
N ILE A 470 -22.13 -28.21 -16.60
CA ILE A 470 -21.23 -27.34 -15.83
C ILE A 470 -20.97 -25.99 -16.52
N PRO A 471 -20.72 -25.90 -17.84
CA PRO A 471 -20.50 -24.62 -18.51
C PRO A 471 -21.71 -23.69 -18.44
N VAL A 472 -22.92 -24.25 -18.58
CA VAL A 472 -24.17 -23.48 -18.48
C VAL A 472 -24.31 -22.91 -17.07
N PHE A 473 -24.14 -23.76 -16.05
CA PHE A 473 -24.11 -23.31 -14.66
C PHE A 473 -23.06 -22.22 -14.42
N ALA A 474 -21.84 -22.39 -14.96
CA ALA A 474 -20.76 -21.42 -14.77
C ALA A 474 -21.10 -20.06 -15.39
N TRP A 475 -21.72 -20.04 -16.57
CA TRP A 475 -22.18 -18.83 -17.22
C TRP A 475 -23.28 -18.13 -16.42
N GLU A 476 -24.33 -18.86 -16.02
CA GLU A 476 -25.42 -18.31 -15.19
C GLU A 476 -24.87 -17.75 -13.87
N TYR A 477 -23.93 -18.48 -13.25
CA TYR A 477 -23.34 -18.07 -11.97
C TYR A 477 -22.48 -16.80 -12.08
N ILE A 478 -21.75 -16.63 -13.19
CA ILE A 478 -20.99 -15.40 -13.47
C ILE A 478 -21.95 -14.24 -13.72
N GLN A 479 -23.01 -14.45 -14.50
CA GLN A 479 -24.00 -13.41 -14.79
C GLN A 479 -24.71 -12.93 -13.52
N GLU A 480 -25.20 -13.86 -12.69
CA GLU A 480 -25.83 -13.55 -11.40
C GLU A 480 -24.87 -12.76 -10.48
N PHE A 481 -23.59 -13.16 -10.46
CA PHE A 481 -22.59 -12.43 -9.70
C PHE A 481 -22.38 -11.01 -10.22
N GLN A 482 -22.23 -10.84 -11.54
CA GLN A 482 -22.01 -9.54 -12.17
C GLN A 482 -23.21 -8.60 -11.97
N SER A 483 -24.44 -9.08 -12.18
CA SER A 483 -25.65 -8.30 -11.95
C SER A 483 -25.81 -7.89 -10.49
N SER A 484 -25.29 -8.69 -9.55
CA SER A 484 -25.28 -8.35 -8.12
C SER A 484 -24.17 -7.38 -7.71
N GLN A 485 -23.16 -7.16 -8.57
CA GLN A 485 -22.10 -6.17 -8.36
C GLN A 485 -22.42 -4.82 -9.00
N GLU A 486 -23.37 -4.76 -9.93
CA GLU A 486 -23.92 -3.50 -10.41
C GLU A 486 -24.66 -2.82 -9.26
N ALA A 487 -24.02 -1.81 -8.66
CA ALA A 487 -24.72 -0.88 -7.78
C ALA A 487 -25.92 -0.32 -8.55
N PRO A 488 -27.10 -0.10 -7.92
CA PRO A 488 -28.19 0.58 -8.58
C PRO A 488 -27.64 1.87 -9.16
N LEU A 489 -27.78 2.03 -10.48
CA LEU A 489 -27.37 3.23 -11.17
C LEU A 489 -27.91 4.40 -10.36
N PRO A 490 -27.07 5.34 -9.86
CA PRO A 490 -27.61 6.65 -9.54
C PRO A 490 -28.32 7.08 -10.81
N ASN A 491 -29.60 7.51 -10.69
CA ASN A 491 -30.44 7.97 -11.79
C ASN A 491 -29.59 8.63 -12.88
N PRO A 492 -29.91 8.45 -14.18
CA PRO A 492 -29.28 9.21 -15.25
C PRO A 492 -29.73 10.68 -15.15
N SER A 493 -29.34 11.37 -14.09
CA SER A 493 -28.79 12.70 -14.24
C SER A 493 -27.75 12.56 -15.33
N SER A 494 -27.96 13.28 -16.43
CA SER A 494 -27.00 13.52 -17.47
C SER A 494 -25.66 13.89 -16.82
N ARG A 495 -24.82 12.88 -16.55
CA ARG A 495 -23.46 13.12 -16.10
C ARG A 495 -22.85 13.90 -17.25
N PRO A 496 -22.46 15.17 -17.05
CA PRO A 496 -21.92 15.94 -18.14
C PRO A 496 -20.76 15.14 -18.70
N GLN A 497 -20.82 14.89 -20.01
CA GLN A 497 -19.70 14.35 -20.76
C GLN A 497 -18.47 15.16 -20.34
N ALA A 498 -17.37 14.47 -20.04
CA ALA A 498 -16.15 15.11 -19.55
C ALA A 498 -15.50 15.90 -20.71
N GLN A 499 -16.14 16.99 -21.09
CA GLN A 499 -15.72 17.96 -22.08
C GLN A 499 -14.97 19.08 -21.37
N TRP A 500 -13.99 19.62 -22.08
CA TRP A 500 -13.32 20.85 -21.70
C TRP A 500 -14.35 21.97 -21.51
N ARG A 501 -14.12 22.85 -20.54
CA ARG A 501 -14.98 24.01 -20.28
C ARG A 501 -14.20 25.30 -20.39
N LYS A 502 -14.85 26.34 -20.94
CA LYS A 502 -14.32 27.70 -21.00
C LYS A 502 -13.90 28.20 -19.61
N PRO A 503 -12.95 29.16 -19.52
CA PRO A 503 -12.61 29.81 -18.27
C PRO A 503 -13.86 30.38 -17.59
N THR A 504 -13.95 30.24 -16.26
CA THR A 504 -15.13 30.66 -15.48
C THR A 504 -14.89 31.89 -14.60
N ALA A 505 -13.65 32.06 -14.16
CA ALA A 505 -13.21 33.07 -13.19
C ALA A 505 -12.01 33.88 -13.69
N CYS A 506 -11.25 33.38 -14.67
CA CYS A 506 -10.09 34.06 -15.25
C CYS A 506 -10.25 34.32 -16.75
N GLY A 507 -9.55 35.31 -17.31
CA GLY A 507 -9.56 35.57 -18.76
C GLY A 507 -8.93 34.46 -19.62
N PHE A 508 -8.11 33.59 -19.01
CA PHE A 508 -7.37 32.52 -19.69
C PHE A 508 -7.45 31.19 -18.95
N LYS A 509 -7.42 30.10 -19.72
CA LYS A 509 -7.29 28.72 -19.21
C LYS A 509 -6.11 28.02 -19.86
N VAL A 510 -5.31 27.36 -19.03
CA VAL A 510 -4.10 26.65 -19.44
C VAL A 510 -4.25 25.17 -19.09
N ASN A 511 -4.34 24.35 -20.13
CA ASN A 511 -4.34 22.90 -19.99
C ASN A 511 -2.92 22.36 -20.17
N TYR A 512 -2.51 21.41 -19.33
CA TYR A 512 -1.18 20.80 -19.36
C TYR A 512 -1.23 19.28 -19.20
N ASP A 513 -0.24 18.58 -19.76
CA ASP A 513 -0.13 17.12 -19.70
C ASP A 513 1.34 16.65 -19.80
N GLY A 514 1.66 15.53 -19.17
CA GLY A 514 2.95 14.85 -19.23
C GLY A 514 2.89 13.48 -19.92
N ALA A 515 3.81 13.20 -20.85
CA ALA A 515 3.88 11.89 -21.52
C ALA A 515 5.28 11.27 -21.41
N VAL A 516 5.39 10.07 -20.82
CA VAL A 516 6.66 9.33 -20.73
C VAL A 516 6.84 8.40 -21.94
N PHE A 517 8.00 8.43 -22.58
CA PHE A 517 8.38 7.59 -23.72
C PHE A 517 9.34 6.48 -23.24
N VAL A 518 8.78 5.35 -22.81
CA VAL A 518 9.53 4.24 -22.16
C VAL A 518 10.69 3.73 -23.03
N GLN A 519 10.51 3.69 -24.36
CA GLN A 519 11.50 3.16 -25.30
C GLN A 519 12.72 4.08 -25.48
N THR A 520 12.55 5.40 -25.31
CA THR A 520 13.60 6.39 -25.60
C THR A 520 14.18 7.04 -24.34
N THR A 521 13.68 6.72 -23.14
CA THR A 521 14.06 7.37 -21.86
C THR A 521 13.88 8.90 -21.90
N GLU A 522 12.87 9.34 -22.65
CA GLU A 522 12.49 10.74 -22.79
C GLU A 522 11.06 10.95 -22.28
N ALA A 523 10.67 12.18 -22.03
CA ALA A 523 9.28 12.55 -21.83
C ALA A 523 8.92 13.83 -22.58
N GLY A 524 7.63 14.05 -22.75
CA GLY A 524 7.04 15.18 -23.42
C GLY A 524 6.15 15.97 -22.47
N ILE A 525 6.21 17.29 -22.58
CA ILE A 525 5.29 18.24 -21.93
C ILE A 525 4.45 18.87 -23.03
N GLY A 526 3.14 18.87 -22.84
CA GLY A 526 2.18 19.52 -23.71
C GLY A 526 1.38 20.57 -22.96
N ILE A 527 1.32 21.80 -23.49
CA ILE A 527 0.56 22.90 -22.89
C ILE A 527 -0.25 23.62 -23.97
N VAL A 528 -1.51 23.93 -23.68
CA VAL A 528 -2.34 24.80 -24.51
C VAL A 528 -2.95 25.90 -23.66
N VAL A 529 -2.80 27.13 -24.13
CA VAL A 529 -3.38 28.34 -23.54
C VAL A 529 -4.57 28.75 -24.38
N ARG A 530 -5.73 28.93 -23.76
CA ARG A 530 -6.97 29.38 -24.42
C ARG A 530 -7.51 30.63 -23.75
N ASN A 531 -8.09 31.53 -24.54
CA ASN A 531 -8.79 32.71 -24.03
C ASN A 531 -10.23 32.37 -23.57
N ALA A 532 -10.94 33.35 -23.03
CA ALA A 532 -12.35 33.24 -22.61
C ALA A 532 -13.29 32.74 -23.72
N SER A 533 -12.99 33.00 -24.99
CA SER A 533 -13.78 32.51 -26.13
C SER A 533 -13.55 31.03 -26.43
N GLY A 534 -12.48 30.43 -25.90
CA GLY A 534 -12.05 29.05 -26.18
C GLY A 534 -11.02 28.93 -27.30
N ASN A 535 -10.59 30.06 -27.87
CA ASN A 535 -9.61 30.07 -28.96
C ASN A 535 -8.19 29.88 -28.42
N PRO A 536 -7.34 29.10 -29.12
CA PRO A 536 -5.94 28.92 -28.73
C PRO A 536 -5.18 30.24 -28.85
N VAL A 537 -4.53 30.64 -27.78
CA VAL A 537 -3.65 31.83 -27.71
C VAL A 537 -2.20 31.40 -27.93
N ALA A 538 -1.81 30.29 -27.31
CA ALA A 538 -0.48 29.72 -27.47
C ALA A 538 -0.51 28.21 -27.22
N THR A 539 0.38 27.47 -27.87
CA THR A 539 0.66 26.06 -27.56
C THR A 539 2.14 25.83 -27.38
N LEU A 540 2.49 24.82 -26.59
CA LEU A 540 3.86 24.41 -26.36
C LEU A 540 3.96 22.88 -26.35
N SER A 541 4.88 22.36 -27.17
CA SER A 541 5.37 20.97 -27.09
C SER A 541 6.85 21.00 -26.74
N GLN A 542 7.21 20.45 -25.59
CA GLN A 542 8.60 20.44 -25.11
C GLN A 542 9.05 19.02 -24.75
N LYS A 543 10.19 18.61 -25.31
CA LYS A 543 10.84 17.34 -24.93
C LYS A 543 11.71 17.56 -23.70
N ILE A 544 11.63 16.64 -22.74
CA ILE A 544 12.52 16.56 -21.59
C ILE A 544 13.27 15.22 -21.62
N LYS A 545 14.54 15.26 -21.22
CA LYS A 545 15.38 14.05 -21.09
C LYS A 545 15.31 13.52 -19.67
N PHE A 546 15.44 12.21 -19.50
CA PHE A 546 15.56 11.54 -18.20
C PHE A 546 14.35 11.74 -17.25
N PRO A 547 13.13 11.33 -17.64
CA PRO A 547 11.97 11.43 -16.77
C PRO A 547 12.09 10.50 -15.56
N LEU A 548 11.75 11.02 -14.37
CA LEU A 548 11.74 10.27 -13.12
C LEU A 548 10.58 9.27 -13.02
N SER A 549 9.35 9.78 -13.07
CA SER A 549 8.12 9.01 -13.01
C SER A 549 7.03 9.71 -13.81
N VAL A 550 5.91 9.02 -14.05
CA VAL A 550 4.73 9.63 -14.70
C VAL A 550 4.24 10.81 -13.87
N GLU A 551 4.09 10.64 -12.55
CA GLU A 551 3.64 11.69 -11.64
C GLU A 551 4.63 12.88 -11.58
N ALA A 552 5.94 12.61 -11.60
CA ALA A 552 6.92 13.67 -11.68
C ALA A 552 6.85 14.42 -13.02
N THR A 553 6.58 13.72 -14.12
CA THR A 553 6.40 14.33 -15.45
C THR A 553 5.17 15.23 -15.48
N GLU A 554 4.06 14.79 -14.89
CA GLU A 554 2.86 15.63 -14.73
C GLU A 554 3.13 16.89 -13.88
N ALA A 555 3.86 16.74 -12.77
CA ALA A 555 4.26 17.87 -11.95
C ALA A 555 5.16 18.85 -12.73
N MET A 556 6.08 18.34 -13.56
CA MET A 556 6.93 19.17 -14.43
C MET A 556 6.10 19.91 -15.47
N ALA A 557 5.09 19.26 -16.06
CA ALA A 557 4.16 19.88 -16.98
C ALA A 557 3.39 21.02 -16.30
N ALA A 558 2.87 20.81 -15.08
CA ALA A 558 2.22 21.86 -14.29
C ALA A 558 3.14 23.06 -14.03
N ARG A 559 4.37 22.82 -13.55
CA ARG A 559 5.37 23.88 -13.31
C ARG A 559 5.70 24.66 -14.58
N ARG A 560 5.88 23.95 -15.71
CA ARG A 560 6.18 24.58 -17.01
C ARG A 560 4.98 25.39 -17.51
N ALA A 561 3.75 24.94 -17.28
CA ALA A 561 2.53 25.64 -17.65
C ALA A 561 2.41 26.99 -16.92
N VAL A 562 2.65 27.01 -15.60
CA VAL A 562 2.68 28.26 -14.82
C VAL A 562 3.75 29.21 -15.34
N ARG A 563 4.96 28.69 -15.63
CA ARG A 563 6.04 29.48 -16.23
C ARG A 563 5.68 30.04 -17.59
N PHE A 564 5.03 29.24 -18.44
CA PHE A 564 4.64 29.66 -19.78
C PHE A 564 3.60 30.77 -19.74
N ALA A 565 2.65 30.70 -18.81
CA ALA A 565 1.69 31.78 -18.57
C ALA A 565 2.38 33.10 -18.18
N LEU A 566 3.39 33.04 -17.31
CA LEU A 566 4.18 34.23 -16.94
C LEU A 566 5.01 34.77 -18.11
N GLU A 567 5.59 33.91 -18.94
CA GLU A 567 6.34 34.30 -20.15
C GLU A 567 5.43 35.01 -21.16
N LEU A 568 4.15 34.62 -21.25
CA LEU A 568 3.13 35.26 -22.07
C LEU A 568 2.55 36.54 -21.45
N GLY A 569 2.97 36.92 -20.25
CA GLY A 569 2.46 38.10 -19.55
C GLY A 569 1.02 37.96 -19.04
N LEU A 570 0.52 36.74 -18.86
CA LEU A 570 -0.82 36.51 -18.31
C LEU A 570 -0.83 36.82 -16.81
N ILE A 571 -1.90 37.47 -16.35
CA ILE A 571 -2.08 37.87 -14.94
C ILE A 571 -3.18 37.09 -14.20
N GLU A 572 -4.14 36.54 -14.94
CA GLU A 572 -5.29 35.79 -14.41
C GLU A 572 -5.45 34.47 -15.17
N VAL A 573 -5.25 33.34 -14.49
CA VAL A 573 -5.14 32.04 -15.16
C VAL A 573 -5.78 30.89 -14.38
N GLU A 574 -6.65 30.13 -15.05
CA GLU A 574 -7.10 28.81 -14.59
C GLU A 574 -6.18 27.72 -15.16
N PHE A 575 -5.49 26.97 -14.30
CA PHE A 575 -4.68 25.82 -14.70
C PHE A 575 -5.48 24.53 -14.56
N GLU A 576 -5.41 23.64 -15.56
CA GLU A 576 -6.17 22.40 -15.58
C GLU A 576 -5.29 21.23 -16.09
N GLY A 577 -5.30 20.12 -15.37
CA GLY A 577 -4.55 18.90 -15.74
C GLY A 577 -5.34 17.64 -15.41
N ASP A 578 -4.86 16.46 -15.83
CA ASP A 578 -5.57 15.19 -15.69
C ASP A 578 -5.16 14.33 -14.49
N SER A 579 -4.17 14.80 -13.72
CA SER A 579 -3.68 14.10 -12.53
C SER A 579 -4.25 14.68 -11.23
N CYS A 580 -5.24 13.97 -10.67
CA CYS A 580 -5.87 14.33 -9.38
C CYS A 580 -4.82 14.49 -8.26
N ILE A 581 -3.78 13.65 -8.25
CA ILE A 581 -2.69 13.68 -7.26
C ILE A 581 -1.92 15.00 -7.34
N ILE A 582 -1.65 15.49 -8.55
CA ILE A 582 -0.91 16.74 -8.75
C ILE A 582 -1.79 17.94 -8.42
N THR A 583 -3.06 17.95 -8.86
CA THR A 583 -4.01 19.02 -8.51
C THR A 583 -4.22 19.12 -7.00
N GLU A 584 -4.40 18.01 -6.28
CA GLU A 584 -4.50 18.00 -4.82
C GLU A 584 -3.22 18.53 -4.16
N ALA A 585 -2.04 18.17 -4.68
CA ALA A 585 -0.77 18.66 -4.15
C ALA A 585 -0.55 20.17 -4.40
N LEU A 586 -1.01 20.69 -5.54
CA LEU A 586 -0.95 22.12 -5.89
C LEU A 586 -1.91 22.96 -5.03
N ASN A 587 -3.08 22.43 -4.71
CA ASN A 587 -4.06 23.12 -3.85
C ASN A 587 -3.81 22.93 -2.35
N GLY A 588 -3.04 21.91 -1.95
CA GLY A 588 -2.77 21.62 -0.55
C GLY A 588 -1.82 22.63 0.12
N GLU A 589 -2.11 23.02 1.36
CA GLU A 589 -1.25 23.92 2.15
C GLU A 589 0.06 23.27 2.62
N LYS A 590 0.05 21.95 2.80
CA LYS A 590 1.20 21.21 3.32
C LYS A 590 2.17 20.84 2.21
N TYR A 591 3.45 21.01 2.49
CA TYR A 591 4.55 20.56 1.64
C TYR A 591 4.40 19.08 1.25
N SER A 592 4.41 18.78 -0.05
CA SER A 592 4.26 17.40 -0.55
C SER A 592 5.53 16.58 -0.28
N ARG A 593 5.39 15.48 0.46
CA ARG A 593 6.51 14.56 0.75
C ARG A 593 6.86 13.65 -0.43
N ALA A 594 6.10 13.67 -1.51
CA ALA A 594 6.34 12.85 -2.69
C ALA A 594 7.65 13.24 -3.40
N VAL A 595 8.13 12.38 -4.29
CA VAL A 595 9.32 12.61 -5.11
C VAL A 595 9.23 13.96 -5.85
N PHE A 596 8.05 14.25 -6.41
CA PHE A 596 7.77 15.47 -7.15
C PHE A 596 7.48 16.71 -6.27
N GLY A 597 7.57 16.60 -4.95
CA GLY A 597 7.18 17.68 -4.03
C GLY A 597 7.96 18.99 -4.23
N VAL A 598 9.24 18.93 -4.62
CA VAL A 598 10.03 20.12 -4.96
C VAL A 598 9.47 20.85 -6.18
N ILE A 599 9.01 20.09 -7.18
CA ILE A 599 8.41 20.65 -8.40
C ILE A 599 7.09 21.36 -8.08
N ILE A 600 6.30 20.80 -7.15
CA ILE A 600 5.03 21.40 -6.71
C ILE A 600 5.27 22.74 -6.00
N GLU A 601 6.27 22.82 -5.13
CA GLU A 601 6.59 24.08 -4.45
C GLU A 601 7.10 25.14 -5.42
N ASP A 602 7.92 24.76 -6.41
CA ASP A 602 8.32 25.69 -7.47
C ASP A 602 7.10 26.19 -8.26
N ALA A 603 6.16 25.30 -8.61
CA ALA A 603 4.94 25.68 -9.32
C ALA A 603 4.08 26.66 -8.49
N LYS A 604 3.93 26.41 -7.18
CA LYS A 604 3.24 27.33 -6.26
C LYS A 604 3.94 28.68 -6.15
N ALA A 605 5.26 28.68 -5.97
CA ALA A 605 6.05 29.91 -5.87
C ALA A 605 5.98 30.74 -7.16
N LEU A 606 5.98 30.09 -8.32
CA LEU A 606 5.75 30.76 -9.60
C LEU A 606 4.32 31.30 -9.71
N ALA A 607 3.31 30.51 -9.32
CA ALA A 607 1.91 30.91 -9.42
C ALA A 607 1.57 32.12 -8.54
N GLN A 608 2.26 32.29 -7.40
CA GLN A 608 2.14 33.49 -6.55
C GLN A 608 2.51 34.81 -7.26
N ARG A 609 3.16 34.76 -8.42
CA ARG A 609 3.44 35.95 -9.24
C ARG A 609 2.26 36.38 -10.12
N LEU A 610 1.21 35.54 -10.22
CA LEU A 610 -0.04 35.86 -10.90
C LEU A 610 -0.98 36.60 -9.93
N HIS A 611 -1.82 37.49 -10.44
CA HIS A 611 -2.80 38.21 -9.62
C HIS A 611 -3.93 37.28 -9.16
N THR A 612 -4.42 36.42 -10.06
CA THR A 612 -5.46 35.44 -9.75
C THR A 612 -5.12 34.12 -10.44
N TYR A 613 -5.18 33.02 -9.69
CA TYR A 613 -4.95 31.70 -10.24
C TYR A 613 -5.76 30.63 -9.51
N SER A 614 -5.98 29.51 -10.18
CA SER A 614 -6.58 28.32 -9.59
C SER A 614 -6.11 27.05 -10.30
N PHE A 615 -6.08 25.93 -9.59
CA PHE A 615 -5.73 24.62 -10.15
C PHE A 615 -6.93 23.68 -10.09
N HIS A 616 -7.30 23.13 -11.25
CA HIS A 616 -8.43 22.23 -11.42
C HIS A 616 -7.99 20.88 -12.00
N HIS A 617 -8.81 19.86 -11.75
CA HIS A 617 -8.64 18.53 -12.32
C HIS A 617 -9.72 18.30 -13.36
N VAL A 618 -9.33 17.82 -14.53
CA VAL A 618 -10.24 17.38 -15.59
C VAL A 618 -9.93 15.94 -15.95
N LYS A 619 -10.94 15.17 -16.37
CA LYS A 619 -10.65 13.81 -16.89
C LYS A 619 -9.91 13.94 -18.22
N ARG A 620 -9.08 12.94 -18.54
CA ARG A 620 -8.26 12.88 -19.77
C ARG A 620 -8.98 13.26 -21.08
N LEU A 621 -10.28 12.95 -21.23
CA LEU A 621 -11.07 13.37 -22.40
C LEU A 621 -11.15 14.90 -22.55
N GLY A 622 -11.29 15.64 -21.45
CA GLY A 622 -11.26 17.11 -21.44
C GLY A 622 -9.86 17.72 -21.42
N ASN A 623 -8.81 16.89 -21.45
CA ASN A 623 -7.40 17.31 -21.57
C ASN A 623 -6.75 16.84 -22.89
N SER A 624 -7.57 16.45 -23.88
CA SER A 624 -7.12 15.74 -25.09
C SER A 624 -6.06 16.50 -25.90
N VAL A 625 -6.17 17.83 -25.98
CA VAL A 625 -5.24 18.70 -26.71
C VAL A 625 -3.87 18.75 -26.04
N ALA A 626 -3.81 18.98 -24.73
CA ALA A 626 -2.56 18.97 -23.98
C ALA A 626 -1.89 17.59 -24.06
N HIS A 627 -2.68 16.51 -23.96
CA HIS A 627 -2.20 15.15 -24.12
C HIS A 627 -1.57 14.88 -25.50
N ALA A 628 -2.22 15.33 -26.57
CA ALA A 628 -1.69 15.21 -27.92
C ALA A 628 -0.40 16.02 -28.12
N LEU A 629 -0.33 17.23 -27.54
CA LEU A 629 0.88 18.06 -27.56
C LEU A 629 2.04 17.44 -26.79
N ALA A 630 1.77 16.77 -25.66
CA ALA A 630 2.78 16.07 -24.88
C ALA A 630 3.38 14.92 -25.68
N ARG A 631 2.54 14.11 -26.34
CA ARG A 631 3.03 13.02 -27.21
C ARG A 631 3.76 13.52 -28.46
N ARG A 632 3.35 14.67 -29.02
CA ARG A 632 4.04 15.30 -30.16
C ARG A 632 5.47 15.72 -29.83
N ALA A 633 5.78 16.00 -28.57
CA ALA A 633 7.12 16.40 -28.15
C ALA A 633 8.21 15.38 -28.52
N GLN A 634 7.87 14.10 -28.75
CA GLN A 634 8.83 13.09 -29.23
C GLN A 634 9.52 13.49 -30.55
N PHE A 635 8.89 14.34 -31.36
CA PHE A 635 9.42 14.84 -32.64
C PHE A 635 10.07 16.23 -32.53
N CYS A 636 10.13 16.82 -31.33
CA CYS A 636 10.68 18.16 -31.12
C CYS A 636 12.09 18.06 -30.53
N ASN A 637 13.08 18.64 -31.20
CA ASN A 637 14.46 18.73 -30.69
C ASN A 637 14.69 19.97 -29.82
N VAL A 638 13.89 21.02 -30.04
CA VAL A 638 13.83 22.25 -29.26
C VAL A 638 12.37 22.48 -28.82
N PRO A 639 12.11 23.25 -27.74
CA PRO A 639 10.75 23.67 -27.39
C PRO A 639 10.06 24.27 -28.62
N ASN A 640 8.88 23.76 -28.96
CA ASN A 640 8.11 24.20 -30.12
C ASN A 640 6.87 24.93 -29.61
N ASP A 641 6.99 26.25 -29.46
CA ASP A 641 5.88 27.14 -29.17
C ASP A 641 5.25 27.66 -30.46
N ARG A 642 3.92 27.79 -30.43
CA ARG A 642 3.15 28.39 -31.53
C ARG A 642 2.18 29.40 -30.95
N MET A 643 2.22 30.62 -31.48
CA MET A 643 1.25 31.65 -31.16
C MET A 643 0.00 31.49 -32.04
N GLU A 644 -1.17 31.74 -31.44
CA GLU A 644 -2.49 31.82 -32.07
C GLU A 644 -2.91 30.58 -32.89
N SER A 645 -2.19 29.47 -32.74
CA SER A 645 -2.39 28.28 -33.56
C SER A 645 -1.98 27.00 -32.83
N VAL A 646 -2.53 25.89 -33.32
CA VAL A 646 -2.22 24.52 -32.85
C VAL A 646 -1.67 23.74 -34.05
N PRO A 647 -0.80 22.73 -33.85
CA PRO A 647 -0.36 21.88 -34.95
C PRO A 647 -1.54 21.34 -35.78
N PRO A 648 -1.46 21.36 -37.14
CA PRO A 648 -2.58 20.98 -38.02
C PRO A 648 -3.15 19.60 -37.71
N ASN A 649 -2.28 18.66 -37.29
CA ASN A 649 -2.65 17.30 -36.93
C ASN A 649 -3.43 17.19 -35.60
N ILE A 650 -3.54 18.26 -34.81
CA ILE A 650 -4.22 18.32 -33.51
C ILE A 650 -5.43 19.27 -33.55
N GLN A 651 -5.58 20.08 -34.62
CA GLN A 651 -6.65 21.07 -34.76
C GLN A 651 -8.06 20.47 -34.64
N HIS A 652 -8.27 19.23 -35.07
CA HIS A 652 -9.54 18.51 -34.90
C HIS A 652 -9.97 18.35 -33.44
N LEU A 653 -9.02 18.22 -32.50
CA LEU A 653 -9.33 18.12 -31.06
C LEU A 653 -9.83 19.44 -30.48
N LEU A 654 -9.41 20.59 -31.03
CA LEU A 654 -9.96 21.89 -30.62
C LEU A 654 -11.45 22.00 -30.95
N PHE A 655 -11.86 21.49 -32.11
CA PHE A 655 -13.27 21.52 -32.52
C PHE A 655 -14.13 20.61 -31.63
N LEU A 656 -13.60 19.45 -31.23
CA LEU A 656 -14.28 18.53 -30.30
C LEU A 656 -14.44 19.09 -28.89
N ASP A 657 -13.53 19.97 -28.46
CA ASP A 657 -13.64 20.69 -27.17
C ASP A 657 -14.63 21.88 -27.23
N ALA A 658 -14.97 22.35 -28.43
CA ALA A 658 -15.86 23.49 -28.67
C ALA A 658 -17.33 23.09 -28.90
N SER A 659 -17.56 21.83 -29.28
CA SER A 659 -18.86 21.15 -29.41
C SER A 659 -19.28 20.48 -28.11
#